data_AF-A0A2W6CZS7-F1
#
_entry.id   AF-A0A2W6CZS7-F1
#
_cell.length_a   1.000
_cell.length_b   1.000
_cell.length_c   1.000
_cell.angle_alpha   90.00
_cell.angle_beta   90.00
_cell.angle_gamma   90.00
#
_symmetry.space_group_name_H-M   'P 1'
#
loop_
_entity.id
_entity.type
_entity.pdbx_description
1 polymer ?
#
loop_
_entity_poly.entity_id
_entity_poly.type
_entity_poly.pdbx_seq_one_letter_code
_entity_poly.pdbx_strand_id
1 'polypeptide(L)'
;MDLSLVAAVLLDMDGTLVDSDAAVERAWTVWAHDHDVNPSAALAVAHGNPADRTVRRLRPDLDEDAVAAAATRQLGLQYDDLSDIAPLAGAHELLFALDRLSLPWAVVTSADTHLAKARLDAAGITPPLLITIDDVAAGKPDPEGYLCAADRLSVDPSRCLVVEDSETGLAAGRAAGMHVAALRGLAADLRLRDLRQLAHLLTRSRVAPWWRDAVGYQVYLPSFADSDGDGWGDLPGVTAHLDHLVDLGIDVVWLTPFFASPMRDHGYDIADYRTVDPCFGGQRALVELLDAAHARGLRVLGDLVVNHTSDAHPWFAAASSSRTDLHRDYYIWRDPGPDGGPPNNWLSHFGGPAWTLSPSTGQYYLHLFRPEQPDLNWRNPAVAGEIDAVLEHWFAQGLDGFRVDTAAYLVKHPDLPDNPLLPEGDMSPVLGVTSAWRRQDHRYDIHQPAVHAVHERWRRIADRHGAFLVGEVYELNAAALAAFVDGERLHSSFWFGLVETDWDPDRILAMVTAAAAASPQLSWVQSNHDRPRAVTRYGAAVLGRRRALALHVLMALLPGTSWYYQGDELGLGDGTVPPQRRVDPLGAVQPEAARDGARTPMPWTPGPGLGFTTGRPWLPDGGREPADTVAGQAGDPHSHLWAVRRLLATRRRLAPQAAAAGADLVTEVLTREAATSTAAAVALRRGGVWAVLNLHGEPTDLLHLPAPAVYDTDDPTVTPDCPRSGMVRLAPQQALLLAEAAR
;
A
#
# COMPACT_ATOMS: atom_id res chain seq x y z
N MET A 1 1.09 -11.83 19.38
CA MET A 1 1.22 -13.19 18.80
C MET A 1 1.53 -13.07 17.32
N ASP A 2 2.40 -13.91 16.77
CA ASP A 2 2.65 -13.99 15.32
C ASP A 2 1.67 -14.97 14.66
N LEU A 3 0.74 -14.46 13.87
CA LEU A 3 -0.32 -15.24 13.22
C LEU A 3 0.18 -16.09 12.05
N SER A 4 1.40 -15.82 11.54
CA SER A 4 2.00 -16.63 10.47
C SER A 4 2.32 -18.06 10.95
N LEU A 5 2.57 -18.24 12.25
CA LEU A 5 2.93 -19.51 12.87
C LEU A 5 1.75 -20.43 13.16
N VAL A 6 0.53 -19.88 13.18
CA VAL A 6 -0.71 -20.66 13.40
C VAL A 6 -0.79 -21.80 12.38
N ALA A 7 -1.29 -22.95 12.78
CA ALA A 7 -1.45 -24.11 11.92
C ALA A 7 -2.89 -24.65 11.94
N ALA A 8 -3.70 -24.26 12.92
CA ALA A 8 -5.14 -24.53 12.94
C ALA A 8 -5.90 -23.46 13.74
N VAL A 9 -7.18 -23.28 13.43
CA VAL A 9 -8.10 -22.40 14.18
C VAL A 9 -9.23 -23.22 14.81
N LEU A 10 -9.39 -23.15 16.11
CA LEU A 10 -10.41 -23.88 16.86
C LEU A 10 -11.46 -22.88 17.34
N LEU A 11 -12.70 -23.04 16.90
CA LEU A 11 -13.76 -22.06 17.07
C LEU A 11 -14.76 -22.58 18.08
N ASP A 12 -15.11 -21.77 19.08
CA ASP A 12 -16.36 -22.03 19.78
C ASP A 12 -17.58 -21.77 18.86
N MET A 13 -18.72 -22.32 19.24
CA MET A 13 -19.95 -22.23 18.46
C MET A 13 -20.82 -21.04 18.90
N ASP A 14 -21.30 -21.07 20.14
CA ASP A 14 -22.35 -20.16 20.62
C ASP A 14 -21.73 -18.82 21.04
N GLY A 15 -22.23 -17.71 20.49
CA GLY A 15 -21.66 -16.39 20.76
C GLY A 15 -20.32 -16.13 20.08
N THR A 16 -19.77 -17.14 19.38
CA THR A 16 -18.56 -17.06 18.55
C THR A 16 -18.85 -17.22 17.06
N LEU A 17 -19.33 -18.38 16.59
CA LEU A 17 -19.70 -18.60 15.18
C LEU A 17 -21.18 -18.36 14.90
N VAL A 18 -22.02 -18.60 15.90
CA VAL A 18 -23.47 -18.56 15.82
C VAL A 18 -23.99 -17.57 16.85
N ASP A 19 -24.86 -16.64 16.43
CA ASP A 19 -25.64 -15.83 17.35
C ASP A 19 -26.79 -16.68 17.90
N SER A 20 -26.68 -17.06 19.17
CA SER A 20 -27.65 -17.91 19.86
C SER A 20 -28.30 -17.22 21.07
N ASP A 21 -27.92 -15.96 21.36
CA ASP A 21 -28.25 -15.31 22.62
C ASP A 21 -29.76 -15.23 22.81
N ALA A 22 -30.50 -14.80 21.78
CA ALA A 22 -31.96 -14.66 21.84
C ALA A 22 -32.68 -15.99 22.10
N ALA A 23 -32.26 -17.07 21.45
CA ALA A 23 -32.83 -18.41 21.64
C ALA A 23 -32.53 -18.95 23.05
N VAL A 24 -31.30 -18.78 23.53
CA VAL A 24 -30.88 -19.16 24.88
C VAL A 24 -31.68 -18.38 25.93
N GLU A 25 -31.84 -17.07 25.77
CA GLU A 25 -32.59 -16.23 26.70
C GLU A 25 -34.08 -16.60 26.76
N ARG A 26 -34.70 -16.92 25.63
CA ARG A 26 -36.09 -17.40 25.61
C ARG A 26 -36.23 -18.75 26.32
N ALA A 27 -35.34 -19.70 26.03
CA ALA A 27 -35.34 -21.01 26.68
C ALA A 27 -35.20 -20.88 28.20
N TRP A 28 -34.27 -20.04 28.68
CA TRP A 28 -34.10 -19.78 30.12
C TRP A 28 -35.25 -19.00 30.74
N THR A 29 -35.91 -18.11 30.01
CA THR A 29 -37.10 -17.41 30.49
C THR A 29 -38.27 -18.37 30.69
N VAL A 30 -38.52 -19.26 29.72
CA VAL A 30 -39.54 -20.30 29.83
C VAL A 30 -39.20 -21.26 30.97
N TRP A 31 -37.94 -21.71 31.05
CA TRP A 31 -37.49 -22.58 32.12
C TRP A 31 -37.65 -21.96 33.51
N ALA A 32 -37.35 -20.66 33.65
CA ALA A 32 -37.48 -19.94 34.91
C ALA A 32 -38.94 -19.86 35.35
N HIS A 33 -39.88 -19.65 34.42
CA HIS A 33 -41.31 -19.73 34.69
C HIS A 33 -41.76 -21.14 35.10
N ASP A 34 -41.27 -22.18 34.42
CA ASP A 34 -41.57 -23.59 34.74
C ASP A 34 -41.10 -23.98 36.17
N HIS A 35 -40.08 -23.29 36.71
CA HIS A 35 -39.42 -23.65 37.99
C HIS A 35 -39.56 -22.59 39.09
N ASP A 36 -40.45 -21.60 38.92
CA ASP A 36 -40.70 -20.48 39.85
C ASP A 36 -39.43 -19.69 40.23
N VAL A 37 -38.54 -19.49 39.24
CA VAL A 37 -37.33 -18.68 39.35
C VAL A 37 -37.57 -17.33 38.67
N ASN A 38 -37.01 -16.26 39.22
CA ASN A 38 -37.06 -14.95 38.56
C ASN A 38 -36.29 -15.00 37.22
N PRO A 39 -36.93 -14.69 36.07
CA PRO A 39 -36.26 -14.74 34.76
C PRO A 39 -35.00 -13.89 34.69
N SER A 40 -35.00 -12.67 35.25
CA SER A 40 -33.82 -11.81 35.26
C SER A 40 -32.65 -12.42 36.04
N ALA A 41 -32.93 -13.18 37.11
CA ALA A 41 -31.90 -13.89 37.85
C ALA A 41 -31.35 -15.09 37.07
N ALA A 42 -32.19 -15.79 36.30
CA ALA A 42 -31.77 -16.86 35.42
C ALA A 42 -30.89 -16.35 34.27
N LEU A 43 -31.31 -15.27 33.60
CA LEU A 43 -30.56 -14.67 32.49
C LEU A 43 -29.19 -14.14 32.91
N ALA A 44 -29.05 -13.64 34.15
CA ALA A 44 -27.78 -13.16 34.68
C ALA A 44 -26.69 -14.24 34.81
N VAL A 45 -27.05 -15.52 34.71
CA VAL A 45 -26.14 -16.67 34.84
C VAL A 45 -26.26 -17.69 33.70
N ALA A 46 -27.15 -17.45 32.74
CA ALA A 46 -27.51 -18.37 31.66
C ALA A 46 -26.38 -18.57 30.64
N HIS A 47 -25.69 -17.49 30.26
CA HIS A 47 -24.69 -17.50 29.20
C HIS A 47 -23.37 -18.13 29.65
N GLY A 48 -22.74 -18.94 28.80
CA GLY A 48 -21.41 -19.53 29.01
C GLY A 48 -21.31 -20.61 30.09
N ASN A 49 -22.42 -21.13 30.62
CA ASN A 49 -22.45 -22.17 31.65
C ASN A 49 -23.29 -23.38 31.21
N PRO A 50 -22.85 -24.63 31.51
CA PRO A 50 -23.67 -25.82 31.35
C PRO A 50 -25.00 -25.72 32.09
N ALA A 51 -26.07 -26.28 31.50
CA ALA A 51 -27.44 -26.15 32.02
C ALA A 51 -27.55 -26.67 33.47
N ASP A 52 -26.94 -27.81 33.78
CA ASP A 52 -26.94 -28.40 35.12
C ASP A 52 -26.26 -27.49 36.17
N ARG A 53 -25.14 -26.86 35.82
CA ARG A 53 -24.45 -25.89 36.68
C ARG A 53 -25.32 -24.67 36.95
N THR A 54 -25.99 -24.16 35.93
CA THR A 54 -26.90 -23.02 36.07
C THR A 54 -28.12 -23.38 36.91
N VAL A 55 -28.70 -24.56 36.70
CA VAL A 55 -29.80 -25.10 37.53
C VAL A 55 -29.38 -25.21 38.99
N ARG A 56 -28.23 -25.83 39.31
CA ARG A 56 -27.73 -25.95 40.71
C ARG A 56 -27.57 -24.58 41.39
N ARG A 57 -27.17 -23.56 40.62
CA ARG A 57 -27.01 -22.20 41.13
C ARG A 57 -28.34 -21.50 41.38
N LEU A 58 -29.32 -21.70 40.51
CA LEU A 58 -30.64 -21.06 40.60
C LEU A 58 -31.58 -21.78 41.57
N ARG A 59 -31.42 -23.10 41.71
CA ARG A 59 -32.23 -23.99 42.53
C ARG A 59 -31.34 -24.93 43.37
N PRO A 60 -30.62 -24.39 44.37
CA PRO A 60 -29.74 -25.19 45.23
C PRO A 60 -30.49 -26.16 46.15
N ASP A 61 -31.82 -26.09 46.17
CA ASP A 61 -32.73 -26.94 46.92
C ASP A 61 -33.04 -28.29 46.24
N LEU A 62 -32.73 -28.43 44.95
CA LEU A 62 -32.97 -29.66 44.19
C LEU A 62 -31.93 -30.75 44.50
N ASP A 63 -32.37 -32.01 44.49
CA ASP A 63 -31.45 -33.16 44.46
C ASP A 63 -30.91 -33.39 43.04
N GLU A 64 -29.91 -34.27 42.89
CA GLU A 64 -29.21 -34.46 41.61
C GLU A 64 -30.14 -35.02 40.51
N ASP A 65 -31.12 -35.86 40.85
CA ASP A 65 -32.09 -36.38 39.88
C ASP A 65 -33.00 -35.25 39.36
N ALA A 66 -33.45 -34.35 40.25
CA ALA A 66 -34.26 -33.20 39.88
C ALA A 66 -33.45 -32.14 39.12
N VAL A 67 -32.18 -31.93 39.46
CA VAL A 67 -31.26 -31.07 38.68
C VAL A 67 -31.12 -31.61 37.26
N ALA A 68 -30.89 -32.92 37.10
CA ALA A 68 -30.76 -33.55 35.80
C ALA A 68 -32.03 -33.43 34.96
N ALA A 69 -33.21 -33.63 35.57
CA ALA A 69 -34.49 -33.46 34.90
C ALA A 69 -34.74 -32.00 34.46
N ALA A 70 -34.44 -31.04 35.33
CA ALA A 70 -34.59 -29.62 35.03
C ALA A 70 -33.60 -29.13 33.96
N ALA A 71 -32.36 -29.62 33.98
CA ALA A 71 -31.38 -29.34 32.93
C ALA A 71 -31.79 -29.95 31.57
N THR A 72 -32.31 -31.18 31.59
CA THR A 72 -32.85 -31.84 30.38
C THR A 72 -34.03 -31.06 29.80
N ARG A 73 -34.93 -30.54 30.65
CA ARG A 73 -36.03 -29.67 30.23
C ARG A 73 -35.51 -28.39 29.56
N GLN A 74 -34.47 -27.79 30.13
CA GLN A 74 -33.86 -26.58 29.58
C GLN A 74 -33.24 -26.84 28.20
N LEU A 75 -32.51 -27.95 28.03
CA LEU A 75 -31.96 -28.36 26.73
C LEU A 75 -33.09 -28.65 25.72
N GLY A 76 -34.17 -29.30 26.15
CA GLY A 76 -35.39 -29.51 25.36
C GLY A 76 -35.92 -28.22 24.73
N LEU A 77 -36.04 -27.16 25.54
CA LEU A 77 -36.50 -25.85 25.08
C LEU A 77 -35.55 -25.21 24.06
N GLN A 78 -34.26 -25.52 24.13
CA GLN A 78 -33.27 -25.05 23.15
C GLN A 78 -33.30 -25.85 21.84
N TYR A 79 -33.66 -27.13 21.85
CA TYR A 79 -33.86 -27.90 20.62
C TYR A 79 -35.11 -27.45 19.85
N ASP A 80 -36.17 -27.10 20.58
CA ASP A 80 -37.47 -26.78 19.99
C ASP A 80 -37.54 -25.36 19.37
N ASP A 81 -36.60 -24.46 19.75
CA ASP A 81 -36.58 -23.07 19.30
C ASP A 81 -35.22 -22.68 18.68
N LEU A 82 -35.13 -22.83 17.36
CA LEU A 82 -34.04 -22.33 16.54
C LEU A 82 -34.35 -20.97 15.89
N SER A 83 -35.43 -20.30 16.34
CA SER A 83 -35.79 -18.99 15.79
C SER A 83 -34.68 -17.99 16.09
N ASP A 84 -34.37 -17.13 15.13
CA ASP A 84 -33.32 -16.10 15.23
C ASP A 84 -31.88 -16.63 15.31
N ILE A 85 -31.66 -17.95 15.20
CA ILE A 85 -30.31 -18.50 15.03
C ILE A 85 -29.76 -18.04 13.68
N ALA A 86 -28.65 -17.33 13.73
CA ALA A 86 -27.97 -16.78 12.57
C ALA A 86 -26.44 -16.88 12.73
N PRO A 87 -25.68 -16.88 11.63
CA PRO A 87 -24.23 -16.75 11.73
C PRO A 87 -23.85 -15.42 12.40
N LEU A 88 -22.87 -15.44 13.30
CA LEU A 88 -22.34 -14.22 13.91
C LEU A 88 -21.68 -13.35 12.83
N ALA A 89 -21.69 -12.02 13.03
CA ALA A 89 -21.08 -11.08 12.09
C ALA A 89 -19.60 -11.43 11.79
N GLY A 90 -19.31 -11.74 10.52
CA GLY A 90 -17.98 -12.12 10.06
C GLY A 90 -17.68 -13.62 10.01
N ALA A 91 -18.63 -14.47 10.42
CA ALA A 91 -18.41 -15.92 10.45
C ALA A 91 -18.10 -16.46 9.05
N HIS A 92 -18.93 -16.17 8.04
CA HIS A 92 -18.70 -16.66 6.68
C HIS A 92 -17.41 -16.12 6.06
N GLU A 93 -17.06 -14.86 6.30
CA GLU A 93 -15.80 -14.27 5.82
C GLU A 93 -14.58 -14.94 6.43
N LEU A 94 -14.63 -15.28 7.72
CA LEU A 94 -13.59 -16.06 8.38
C LEU A 94 -13.48 -17.46 7.78
N LEU A 95 -14.58 -18.19 7.67
CA LEU A 95 -14.56 -19.56 7.14
C LEU A 95 -14.05 -19.59 5.69
N PHE A 96 -14.49 -18.66 4.84
CA PHE A 96 -13.97 -18.50 3.48
C PHE A 96 -12.46 -18.21 3.47
N ALA A 97 -11.96 -17.39 4.39
CA ALA A 97 -10.53 -17.12 4.51
C ALA A 97 -9.74 -18.36 4.95
N LEU A 98 -10.26 -19.14 5.90
CA LEU A 98 -9.62 -20.39 6.37
C LEU A 98 -9.48 -21.39 5.22
N ASP A 99 -10.55 -21.58 4.45
CA ASP A 99 -10.56 -22.48 3.29
C ASP A 99 -9.56 -22.01 2.21
N ARG A 100 -9.59 -20.71 1.86
CA ARG A 100 -8.65 -20.13 0.88
C ARG A 100 -7.18 -20.27 1.31
N LEU A 101 -6.91 -20.19 2.61
CA LEU A 101 -5.57 -20.35 3.18
C LEU A 101 -5.19 -21.82 3.39
N SER A 102 -6.09 -22.77 3.10
CA SER A 102 -5.94 -24.18 3.45
C SER A 102 -5.55 -24.37 4.92
N LEU A 103 -6.11 -23.54 5.80
CA LEU A 103 -5.84 -23.57 7.23
C LEU A 103 -6.88 -24.47 7.92
N PRO A 104 -6.49 -25.61 8.49
CA PRO A 104 -7.40 -26.49 9.22
C PRO A 104 -8.16 -25.76 10.32
N TRP A 105 -9.44 -26.10 10.47
CA TRP A 105 -10.25 -25.54 11.54
C TRP A 105 -11.24 -26.56 12.09
N ALA A 106 -11.75 -26.32 13.29
CA ALA A 106 -12.73 -27.18 13.95
C ALA A 106 -13.67 -26.34 14.83
N VAL A 107 -14.86 -26.89 15.10
CA VAL A 107 -15.76 -26.36 16.13
C VAL A 107 -15.59 -27.17 17.40
N VAL A 108 -15.42 -26.49 18.53
CA VAL A 108 -15.32 -27.10 19.86
C VAL A 108 -16.34 -26.43 20.76
N THR A 109 -17.40 -27.13 21.14
CA THR A 109 -18.53 -26.57 21.90
C THR A 109 -18.86 -27.38 23.15
N SER A 110 -19.47 -26.73 24.15
CA SER A 110 -20.05 -27.40 25.33
C SER A 110 -21.46 -27.93 25.07
N ALA A 111 -22.05 -27.65 23.91
CA ALA A 111 -23.32 -28.24 23.49
C ALA A 111 -23.15 -29.73 23.17
N ASP A 112 -24.23 -30.50 23.31
CA ASP A 112 -24.29 -31.86 22.79
C ASP A 112 -24.37 -31.89 21.27
N THR A 113 -24.15 -33.07 20.70
CA THR A 113 -24.13 -33.30 19.25
C THR A 113 -25.41 -32.86 18.55
N HIS A 114 -26.56 -33.00 19.21
CA HIS A 114 -27.84 -32.68 18.60
C HIS A 114 -28.04 -31.17 18.51
N LEU A 115 -27.84 -30.44 19.61
CA LEU A 115 -27.97 -28.98 19.64
C LEU A 115 -26.96 -28.32 18.72
N ALA A 116 -25.70 -28.79 18.75
CA ALA A 116 -24.63 -28.25 17.94
C ALA A 116 -24.96 -28.33 16.45
N LYS A 117 -25.39 -29.51 15.97
CA LYS A 117 -25.79 -29.69 14.57
C LYS A 117 -26.99 -28.84 14.20
N ALA A 118 -28.02 -28.81 15.04
CA ALA A 118 -29.22 -28.02 14.78
C ALA A 118 -28.92 -26.53 14.60
N ARG A 119 -28.05 -25.95 15.46
CA ARG A 119 -27.65 -24.54 15.38
C ARG A 119 -26.74 -24.24 14.19
N LEU A 120 -25.75 -25.10 13.95
CA LEU A 120 -24.84 -24.94 12.81
C LEU A 120 -25.59 -25.04 11.48
N ASP A 121 -26.54 -25.98 11.35
CA ASP A 121 -27.39 -26.13 10.18
C ASP A 121 -28.29 -24.89 9.98
N ALA A 122 -28.90 -24.38 11.05
CA ALA A 122 -29.71 -23.15 11.00
C ALA A 122 -28.87 -21.92 10.61
N ALA A 123 -27.60 -21.85 11.03
CA ALA A 123 -26.66 -20.80 10.65
C ALA A 123 -25.99 -21.03 9.27
N GLY A 124 -26.26 -22.16 8.60
CA GLY A 124 -25.66 -22.49 7.30
C GLY A 124 -24.16 -22.77 7.37
N ILE A 125 -23.67 -23.34 8.48
CA ILE A 125 -22.25 -23.63 8.72
C ILE A 125 -22.05 -25.15 8.83
N THR A 126 -21.13 -25.72 8.05
CA THR A 126 -20.76 -27.14 8.15
C THR A 126 -19.29 -27.26 8.50
N PRO A 127 -18.93 -27.60 9.76
CA PRO A 127 -17.54 -27.71 10.15
C PRO A 127 -16.89 -28.99 9.64
N PRO A 128 -15.62 -28.97 9.23
CA PRO A 128 -14.89 -30.16 8.81
C PRO A 128 -14.61 -31.10 10.00
N LEU A 129 -14.57 -30.54 11.22
CA LEU A 129 -14.47 -31.28 12.47
C LEU A 129 -15.34 -30.60 13.55
N LEU A 130 -16.15 -31.39 14.25
CA LEU A 130 -16.97 -30.96 15.38
C LEU A 130 -16.60 -31.80 16.60
N ILE A 131 -16.24 -31.13 17.70
CA ILE A 131 -16.05 -31.70 19.03
C ILE A 131 -17.12 -31.12 19.95
N THR A 132 -17.87 -32.00 20.59
CA THR A 132 -18.98 -31.67 21.50
C THR A 132 -18.72 -32.18 22.91
N ILE A 133 -19.63 -31.90 23.85
CA ILE A 133 -19.55 -32.49 25.19
C ILE A 133 -19.65 -34.02 25.17
N ASP A 134 -20.24 -34.61 24.12
CA ASP A 134 -20.34 -36.07 23.96
C ASP A 134 -19.00 -36.72 23.57
N ASP A 135 -18.03 -35.93 23.10
CA ASP A 135 -16.71 -36.39 22.66
C ASP A 135 -15.66 -36.41 23.78
N VAL A 136 -15.98 -35.89 24.98
CA VAL A 136 -15.01 -35.63 26.07
C VAL A 136 -15.53 -36.08 27.43
N ALA A 137 -14.62 -36.42 28.34
CA ALA A 137 -14.97 -36.75 29.72
C ALA A 137 -15.23 -35.51 30.59
N ALA A 138 -14.56 -34.39 30.31
CA ALA A 138 -14.71 -33.11 31.01
C ALA A 138 -14.89 -31.94 30.04
N GLY A 139 -15.95 -31.15 30.26
CA GLY A 139 -16.22 -29.93 29.49
C GLY A 139 -15.40 -28.72 29.94
N LYS A 140 -15.49 -27.62 29.18
CA LYS A 140 -14.83 -26.34 29.48
C LYS A 140 -15.14 -25.90 30.93
N PRO A 141 -14.15 -25.46 31.74
CA PRO A 141 -12.82 -24.98 31.36
C PRO A 141 -11.72 -26.05 31.24
N ASP A 142 -12.06 -27.34 31.27
CA ASP A 142 -11.07 -28.40 31.02
C ASP A 142 -10.55 -28.33 29.57
N PRO A 143 -9.24 -28.53 29.32
CA PRO A 143 -8.66 -28.46 27.98
C PRO A 143 -9.00 -29.62 27.05
N GLU A 144 -9.61 -30.70 27.53
CA GLU A 144 -9.82 -31.96 26.78
C GLU A 144 -10.44 -31.75 25.38
N GLY A 145 -11.47 -30.91 25.26
CA GLY A 145 -12.12 -30.65 23.97
C GLY A 145 -11.21 -30.02 22.93
N TYR A 146 -10.39 -29.04 23.33
CA TYR A 146 -9.43 -28.40 22.42
C TYR A 146 -8.26 -29.32 22.09
N LEU A 147 -7.75 -30.07 23.07
CA LEU A 147 -6.71 -31.08 22.84
C LEU A 147 -7.17 -32.18 21.87
N CYS A 148 -8.42 -32.64 22.02
CA CYS A 148 -9.04 -33.60 21.11
C CYS A 148 -9.14 -33.05 19.68
N ALA A 149 -9.53 -31.78 19.52
CA ALA A 149 -9.58 -31.14 18.21
C ALA A 149 -8.18 -31.03 17.56
N ALA A 150 -7.16 -30.59 18.33
CA ALA A 150 -5.80 -30.48 17.82
C ALA A 150 -5.19 -31.83 17.41
N ASP A 151 -5.45 -32.89 18.20
CA ASP A 151 -5.03 -34.26 17.90
C ASP A 151 -5.68 -34.77 16.60
N ARG A 152 -7.00 -34.62 16.47
CA ARG A 152 -7.73 -35.03 15.25
C ARG A 152 -7.32 -34.23 14.01
N LEU A 153 -6.87 -32.97 14.17
CA LEU A 153 -6.29 -32.17 13.09
C LEU A 153 -4.78 -32.45 12.86
N SER A 154 -4.14 -33.24 13.73
CA SER A 154 -2.68 -33.51 13.70
C SER A 154 -1.83 -32.24 13.78
N VAL A 155 -2.22 -31.29 14.64
CA VAL A 155 -1.53 -30.01 14.85
C VAL A 155 -1.05 -29.89 16.29
N ASP A 156 0.18 -29.39 16.47
CA ASP A 156 0.72 -29.09 17.81
C ASP A 156 -0.13 -28.01 18.51
N PRO A 157 -0.59 -28.21 19.75
CA PRO A 157 -1.43 -27.24 20.46
C PRO A 157 -0.85 -25.82 20.51
N SER A 158 0.47 -25.66 20.63
CA SER A 158 1.10 -24.32 20.64
C SER A 158 0.96 -23.56 19.33
N ARG A 159 0.57 -24.25 18.24
CA ARG A 159 0.30 -23.69 16.93
C ARG A 159 -1.19 -23.57 16.63
N CYS A 160 -2.06 -23.87 17.58
CA CYS A 160 -3.50 -23.65 17.46
C CYS A 160 -3.89 -22.25 17.96
N LEU A 161 -4.87 -21.64 17.30
CA LEU A 161 -5.56 -20.44 17.77
C LEU A 161 -6.99 -20.79 18.16
N VAL A 162 -7.33 -20.67 19.44
CA VAL A 162 -8.69 -20.83 19.95
C VAL A 162 -9.41 -19.49 19.88
N VAL A 163 -10.62 -19.45 19.31
CA VAL A 163 -11.49 -18.27 19.28
C VAL A 163 -12.70 -18.51 20.14
N GLU A 164 -12.93 -17.61 21.09
CA GLU A 164 -13.93 -17.78 22.16
C GLU A 164 -14.57 -16.45 22.58
N ASP A 165 -15.76 -16.53 23.14
CA ASP A 165 -16.50 -15.39 23.70
C ASP A 165 -16.72 -15.52 25.22
N SER A 166 -16.25 -16.61 25.83
CA SER A 166 -16.44 -16.93 27.25
C SER A 166 -15.12 -17.04 28.03
N GLU A 167 -15.12 -16.67 29.32
CA GLU A 167 -13.94 -16.85 30.19
C GLU A 167 -13.59 -18.32 30.39
N THR A 168 -14.59 -19.20 30.47
CA THR A 168 -14.41 -20.65 30.64
C THR A 168 -13.74 -21.29 29.42
N GLY A 169 -14.15 -20.90 28.22
CA GLY A 169 -13.52 -21.37 26.98
C GLY A 169 -12.12 -20.82 26.76
N LEU A 170 -11.90 -19.53 27.04
CA LEU A 170 -10.55 -18.95 27.02
C LEU A 170 -9.61 -19.62 28.05
N ALA A 171 -10.14 -20.02 29.21
CA ALA A 171 -9.37 -20.78 30.19
C ALA A 171 -8.99 -22.18 29.69
N ALA A 172 -9.93 -22.89 29.04
CA ALA A 172 -9.68 -24.19 28.42
C ALA A 172 -8.60 -24.11 27.32
N GLY A 173 -8.68 -23.12 26.42
CA GLY A 173 -7.68 -22.92 25.37
C GLY A 173 -6.26 -22.67 25.92
N ARG A 174 -6.15 -21.84 26.96
CA ARG A 174 -4.86 -21.60 27.65
C ARG A 174 -4.34 -22.84 28.37
N ALA A 175 -5.22 -23.58 29.05
CA ALA A 175 -4.86 -24.82 29.73
C ALA A 175 -4.38 -25.89 28.73
N ALA A 176 -4.87 -25.85 27.49
CA ALA A 176 -4.42 -26.71 26.40
C ALA A 176 -3.06 -26.28 25.79
N GLY A 177 -2.46 -25.18 26.27
CA GLY A 177 -1.20 -24.64 25.76
C GLY A 177 -1.33 -23.91 24.42
N MET A 178 -2.54 -23.48 24.07
CA MET A 178 -2.85 -22.83 22.79
C MET A 178 -2.87 -21.31 22.92
N HIS A 179 -2.73 -20.61 21.79
CA HIS A 179 -3.01 -19.18 21.74
C HIS A 179 -4.52 -18.93 21.75
N VAL A 180 -4.96 -17.86 22.41
CA VAL A 180 -6.38 -17.53 22.51
C VAL A 180 -6.71 -16.16 21.92
N ALA A 181 -7.79 -16.10 21.15
CA ALA A 181 -8.41 -14.88 20.67
C ALA A 181 -9.81 -14.74 21.27
N ALA A 182 -10.14 -13.53 21.74
CA ALA A 182 -11.42 -13.29 22.41
C ALA A 182 -12.30 -12.30 21.68
N LEU A 183 -13.60 -12.59 21.65
CA LEU A 183 -14.68 -11.66 21.32
C LEU A 183 -15.20 -10.94 22.58
N ARG A 184 -16.21 -10.07 22.40
CA ARG A 184 -16.95 -9.39 23.49
C ARG A 184 -16.08 -8.61 24.49
N GLY A 185 -14.88 -8.19 24.08
CA GLY A 185 -13.98 -7.36 24.88
C GLY A 185 -13.21 -8.09 26.01
N LEU A 186 -13.26 -9.42 26.05
CA LEU A 186 -12.53 -10.22 27.05
C LEU A 186 -11.01 -10.14 26.84
N ALA A 187 -10.26 -10.41 27.90
CA ALA A 187 -8.80 -10.42 27.86
C ALA A 187 -8.26 -11.73 27.25
N ALA A 188 -7.46 -11.61 26.18
CA ALA A 188 -6.84 -12.71 25.44
C ALA A 188 -5.52 -12.26 24.78
N ASP A 189 -4.79 -13.19 24.17
CA ASP A 189 -3.55 -12.89 23.41
C ASP A 189 -3.85 -12.00 22.20
N LEU A 190 -5.04 -12.19 21.61
CA LEU A 190 -5.62 -11.37 20.57
C LEU A 190 -7.04 -10.94 20.95
N ARG A 191 -7.31 -9.63 20.96
CA ARG A 191 -8.67 -9.11 21.17
C ARG A 191 -9.31 -8.81 19.83
N LEU A 192 -10.46 -9.40 19.57
CA LEU A 192 -11.20 -9.27 18.33
C LEU A 192 -12.44 -8.40 18.52
N ARG A 193 -12.65 -7.48 17.58
CA ARG A 193 -13.91 -6.73 17.46
C ARG A 193 -15.00 -7.60 16.85
N ASP A 194 -14.64 -8.36 15.82
CA ASP A 194 -15.49 -9.30 15.10
C ASP A 194 -14.62 -10.36 14.39
N LEU A 195 -15.27 -11.35 13.77
CA LEU A 195 -14.56 -12.40 13.04
C LEU A 195 -13.96 -11.94 11.70
N ARG A 196 -14.46 -10.83 11.12
CA ARG A 196 -13.87 -10.21 9.91
C ARG A 196 -12.45 -9.73 10.18
N GLN A 197 -12.22 -9.16 11.37
CA GLN A 197 -10.89 -8.76 11.80
C GLN A 197 -9.93 -9.97 11.82
N LEU A 198 -10.37 -11.11 12.35
CA LEU A 198 -9.53 -12.31 12.37
C LEU A 198 -9.22 -12.83 10.96
N ALA A 199 -10.23 -12.89 10.10
CA ALA A 199 -10.10 -13.31 8.70
C ALA A 199 -9.03 -12.48 7.95
N HIS A 200 -9.08 -11.16 8.15
CA HIS A 200 -8.13 -10.21 7.60
C HIS A 200 -6.71 -10.46 8.14
N LEU A 201 -6.56 -10.56 9.46
CA LEU A 201 -5.26 -10.75 10.10
C LEU A 201 -4.59 -12.07 9.68
N LEU A 202 -5.34 -13.17 9.60
CA LEU A 202 -4.84 -14.48 9.17
C LEU A 202 -4.37 -14.44 7.70
N THR A 203 -5.18 -13.87 6.81
CA THR A 203 -4.82 -13.72 5.39
C THR A 203 -3.52 -12.94 5.24
N ARG A 204 -3.42 -11.80 5.93
CA ARG A 204 -2.27 -10.89 5.84
C ARG A 204 -0.98 -11.52 6.38
N SER A 205 -1.10 -12.42 7.35
CA SER A 205 0.06 -13.09 7.96
C SER A 205 0.67 -14.19 7.10
N ARG A 206 -0.04 -14.68 6.07
CA ARG A 206 0.33 -15.89 5.32
C ARG A 206 0.62 -15.69 3.85
N VAL A 207 0.07 -14.64 3.24
CA VAL A 207 0.36 -14.29 1.85
C VAL A 207 1.32 -13.11 1.88
N ALA A 208 2.53 -13.30 1.34
CA ALA A 208 3.41 -12.17 1.10
C ALA A 208 2.67 -11.20 0.17
N PRO A 209 2.46 -9.93 0.58
CA PRO A 209 1.69 -9.02 -0.24
C PRO A 209 2.39 -8.87 -1.60
N TRP A 210 1.63 -8.98 -2.69
CA TRP A 210 2.16 -9.01 -4.06
C TRP A 210 3.04 -7.78 -4.38
N TRP A 211 2.80 -6.66 -3.70
CA TRP A 211 3.52 -5.40 -3.89
C TRP A 211 4.89 -5.34 -3.21
N ARG A 212 5.18 -6.21 -2.23
CA ARG A 212 6.34 -6.03 -1.31
C ARG A 212 7.72 -6.15 -1.97
N ASP A 213 7.82 -6.88 -3.08
CA ASP A 213 9.04 -6.98 -3.88
C ASP A 213 8.80 -6.68 -5.37
N ALA A 214 7.62 -6.16 -5.70
CA ALA A 214 7.19 -5.86 -7.06
C ALA A 214 8.10 -4.84 -7.76
N VAL A 215 8.09 -4.88 -9.08
CA VAL A 215 8.67 -3.86 -9.96
C VAL A 215 7.53 -3.03 -10.53
N GLY A 216 7.51 -1.75 -10.15
CA GLY A 216 6.53 -0.79 -10.61
C GLY A 216 7.02 0.05 -11.78
N TYR A 217 6.11 0.45 -12.66
CA TYR A 217 6.41 1.30 -13.81
C TYR A 217 5.42 2.47 -13.88
N GLN A 218 5.93 3.70 -13.76
CA GLN A 218 5.14 4.91 -13.90
C GLN A 218 4.99 5.30 -15.36
N VAL A 219 3.74 5.40 -15.80
CA VAL A 219 3.31 5.88 -17.10
C VAL A 219 2.75 7.28 -16.96
N TYR A 220 3.44 8.27 -17.54
CA TYR A 220 2.91 9.61 -17.74
C TYR A 220 2.09 9.62 -19.03
N LEU A 221 0.78 9.47 -18.87
CA LEU A 221 -0.16 9.21 -19.97
C LEU A 221 0.04 10.11 -21.20
N PRO A 222 0.13 11.44 -21.07
CA PRO A 222 0.26 12.34 -22.23
C PRO A 222 1.46 12.04 -23.15
N SER A 223 2.48 11.34 -22.65
CA SER A 223 3.76 11.14 -23.33
C SER A 223 4.17 9.69 -23.46
N PHE A 224 3.29 8.74 -23.17
CA PHE A 224 3.62 7.32 -23.29
C PHE A 224 3.45 6.82 -24.71
N ALA A 225 2.23 6.79 -25.24
CA ALA A 225 1.95 6.42 -26.63
C ALA A 225 0.60 7.00 -27.05
N ASP A 226 0.54 7.60 -28.23
CA ASP A 226 -0.68 8.13 -28.85
C ASP A 226 -1.21 7.13 -29.88
N SER A 227 -2.47 6.72 -29.74
CA SER A 227 -3.09 5.71 -30.58
C SER A 227 -3.93 6.26 -31.74
N ASP A 228 -4.29 7.54 -31.72
CA ASP A 228 -5.23 8.15 -32.67
C ASP A 228 -4.65 9.29 -33.51
N GLY A 229 -3.44 9.73 -33.18
CA GLY A 229 -2.67 10.71 -33.91
C GLY A 229 -2.97 12.17 -33.55
N ASP A 230 -3.67 12.45 -32.45
CA ASP A 230 -3.92 13.80 -31.97
C ASP A 230 -2.67 14.47 -31.34
N GLY A 231 -1.62 13.69 -31.08
CA GLY A 231 -0.36 14.13 -30.49
C GLY A 231 -0.29 14.00 -28.97
N TRP A 232 -1.29 13.39 -28.33
CA TRP A 232 -1.43 13.20 -26.90
C TRP A 232 -1.56 11.71 -26.57
N GLY A 233 -0.82 11.24 -25.58
CA GLY A 233 -0.86 9.82 -25.23
C GLY A 233 -2.14 9.41 -24.50
N ASP A 234 -2.59 8.17 -24.74
CA ASP A 234 -3.91 7.66 -24.34
C ASP A 234 -3.87 6.20 -23.81
N LEU A 235 -4.98 5.74 -23.22
CA LEU A 235 -5.06 4.38 -22.65
C LEU A 235 -4.94 3.25 -23.69
N PRO A 236 -5.50 3.37 -24.92
CA PRO A 236 -5.26 2.38 -25.97
C PRO A 236 -3.78 2.31 -26.38
N GLY A 237 -3.07 3.43 -26.39
CA GLY A 237 -1.62 3.49 -26.58
C GLY A 237 -0.89 2.72 -25.49
N VAL A 238 -1.25 2.90 -24.21
CA VAL A 238 -0.70 2.07 -23.12
C VAL A 238 -0.98 0.58 -23.37
N THR A 239 -2.21 0.24 -23.76
CA THR A 239 -2.64 -1.14 -24.03
C THR A 239 -1.79 -1.81 -25.12
N ALA A 240 -1.47 -1.07 -26.19
CA ALA A 240 -0.64 -1.57 -27.30
C ALA A 240 0.80 -1.89 -26.89
N HIS A 241 1.29 -1.33 -25.78
CA HIS A 241 2.65 -1.49 -25.29
C HIS A 241 2.78 -2.33 -24.02
N LEU A 242 1.71 -3.00 -23.56
CA LEU A 242 1.77 -3.89 -22.39
C LEU A 242 2.78 -5.03 -22.56
N ASP A 243 2.93 -5.58 -23.77
CA ASP A 243 3.89 -6.67 -24.04
C ASP A 243 5.34 -6.21 -23.77
N HIS A 244 5.66 -4.94 -24.07
CA HIS A 244 6.97 -4.37 -23.73
C HIS A 244 7.20 -4.34 -22.21
N LEU A 245 6.18 -3.99 -21.43
CA LEU A 245 6.25 -3.94 -19.96
C LEU A 245 6.39 -5.35 -19.36
N VAL A 246 5.69 -6.34 -19.93
CA VAL A 246 5.85 -7.76 -19.57
C VAL A 246 7.27 -8.23 -19.86
N ASP A 247 7.80 -7.95 -21.05
CA ASP A 247 9.17 -8.29 -21.45
C ASP A 247 10.23 -7.63 -20.57
N LEU A 248 9.95 -6.43 -20.06
CA LEU A 248 10.81 -5.73 -19.11
C LEU A 248 10.82 -6.41 -17.72
N GLY A 249 9.76 -7.14 -17.37
CA GLY A 249 9.59 -7.77 -16.06
C GLY A 249 8.86 -6.89 -15.05
N ILE A 250 7.98 -6.00 -15.53
CA ILE A 250 7.12 -5.18 -14.69
C ILE A 250 6.01 -6.05 -14.07
N ASP A 251 5.65 -5.75 -12.82
CA ASP A 251 4.56 -6.41 -12.10
C ASP A 251 3.36 -5.46 -11.93
N VAL A 252 3.59 -4.15 -11.82
CA VAL A 252 2.55 -3.14 -11.62
C VAL A 252 2.80 -1.87 -12.44
N VAL A 253 1.75 -1.38 -13.09
CA VAL A 253 1.75 -0.12 -13.85
C VAL A 253 1.04 0.94 -13.02
N TRP A 254 1.67 2.09 -12.79
CA TRP A 254 1.02 3.28 -12.24
C TRP A 254 0.75 4.26 -13.37
N LEU A 255 -0.54 4.54 -13.60
CA LEU A 255 -0.97 5.58 -14.54
C LEU A 255 -1.09 6.91 -13.79
N THR A 256 -0.51 7.98 -14.34
CA THR A 256 -0.86 9.34 -13.91
C THR A 256 -2.35 9.62 -14.14
N PRO A 257 -2.94 10.70 -13.60
CA PRO A 257 -4.38 10.90 -13.61
C PRO A 257 -5.00 10.76 -15.01
N PHE A 258 -6.05 9.93 -15.10
CA PHE A 258 -6.84 9.71 -16.31
C PHE A 258 -8.28 10.23 -16.21
N PHE A 259 -8.64 10.84 -15.08
CA PHE A 259 -10.01 11.32 -14.84
C PHE A 259 -10.31 12.58 -15.64
N ALA A 260 -11.60 12.87 -15.79
CA ALA A 260 -12.07 14.07 -16.45
C ALA A 260 -11.44 15.33 -15.82
N SER A 261 -10.78 16.13 -16.65
CA SER A 261 -9.98 17.27 -16.20
C SER A 261 -9.94 18.37 -17.27
N PRO A 262 -9.88 19.66 -16.88
CA PRO A 262 -9.54 20.74 -17.81
C PRO A 262 -8.09 20.69 -18.33
N MET A 263 -7.26 19.78 -17.81
CA MET A 263 -5.86 19.55 -18.18
C MET A 263 -4.94 20.74 -17.93
N ARG A 264 -5.29 21.65 -16.99
CA ARG A 264 -4.47 22.83 -16.66
C ARG A 264 -3.21 22.47 -15.88
N ASP A 265 -3.19 21.29 -15.25
CA ASP A 265 -2.00 20.63 -14.71
C ASP A 265 -1.93 19.18 -15.24
N HIS A 266 -2.28 19.00 -16.51
CA HIS A 266 -2.21 17.74 -17.26
C HIS A 266 -2.83 16.53 -16.53
N GLY A 267 -4.00 16.75 -15.94
CA GLY A 267 -4.78 15.71 -15.27
C GLY A 267 -4.78 15.81 -13.75
N TYR A 268 -3.91 16.62 -13.13
CA TYR A 268 -3.93 16.79 -11.66
C TYR A 268 -5.04 17.74 -11.17
N ASP A 269 -5.71 18.47 -12.07
CA ASP A 269 -6.91 19.27 -11.78
C ASP A 269 -8.20 18.50 -12.11
N ILE A 270 -8.69 17.68 -11.16
CA ILE A 270 -9.84 16.76 -11.39
C ILE A 270 -11.19 17.48 -11.39
N ALA A 271 -11.96 17.37 -12.47
CA ALA A 271 -13.33 17.89 -12.58
C ALA A 271 -14.42 16.84 -12.30
N ASP A 272 -14.13 15.55 -12.48
CA ASP A 272 -15.01 14.44 -12.06
C ASP A 272 -14.18 13.19 -11.73
N TYR A 273 -14.24 12.75 -10.47
CA TYR A 273 -13.51 11.60 -9.96
C TYR A 273 -13.95 10.23 -10.50
N ARG A 274 -15.12 10.12 -11.15
CA ARG A 274 -15.69 8.83 -11.61
C ARG A 274 -15.73 8.70 -13.12
N THR A 275 -15.30 9.73 -13.85
CA THR A 275 -15.31 9.75 -15.32
C THR A 275 -13.87 9.71 -15.83
N VAL A 276 -13.58 8.82 -16.77
CA VAL A 276 -12.29 8.83 -17.51
C VAL A 276 -12.38 9.90 -18.58
N ASP A 277 -11.36 10.75 -18.70
CA ASP A 277 -11.38 11.84 -19.68
C ASP A 277 -11.48 11.29 -21.12
N PRO A 278 -12.33 11.88 -21.98
CA PRO A 278 -12.40 11.50 -23.38
C PRO A 278 -11.07 11.57 -24.13
N CYS A 279 -10.15 12.47 -23.76
CA CYS A 279 -8.83 12.56 -24.41
C CYS A 279 -7.95 11.32 -24.15
N PHE A 280 -8.27 10.51 -23.14
CA PHE A 280 -7.59 9.25 -22.86
C PHE A 280 -8.36 8.02 -23.39
N GLY A 281 -9.44 8.22 -24.14
CA GLY A 281 -10.29 7.17 -24.72
C GLY A 281 -11.54 6.81 -23.90
N GLY A 282 -11.74 7.45 -22.74
CA GLY A 282 -12.92 7.29 -21.88
C GLY A 282 -13.02 5.91 -21.20
N GLN A 283 -14.15 5.68 -20.52
CA GLN A 283 -14.38 4.49 -19.67
C GLN A 283 -14.06 3.15 -20.34
N ARG A 284 -14.46 2.98 -21.61
CA ARG A 284 -14.25 1.73 -22.34
C ARG A 284 -12.76 1.41 -22.50
N ALA A 285 -11.93 2.42 -22.78
CA ALA A 285 -10.50 2.23 -22.95
C ALA A 285 -9.82 1.77 -21.64
N LEU A 286 -10.27 2.27 -20.48
CA LEU A 286 -9.76 1.79 -19.20
C LEU A 286 -10.12 0.33 -18.94
N VAL A 287 -11.37 -0.08 -19.20
CA VAL A 287 -11.79 -1.49 -19.03
C VAL A 287 -10.95 -2.40 -19.92
N GLU A 288 -10.76 -2.03 -21.19
CA GLU A 288 -9.94 -2.81 -22.14
C GLU A 288 -8.47 -2.90 -21.68
N LEU A 289 -7.91 -1.81 -21.14
CA LEU A 289 -6.56 -1.79 -20.58
C LEU A 289 -6.44 -2.72 -19.36
N LEU A 290 -7.39 -2.64 -18.42
CA LEU A 290 -7.39 -3.47 -17.20
C LEU A 290 -7.47 -4.95 -17.55
N ASP A 291 -8.42 -5.33 -18.41
CA ASP A 291 -8.57 -6.72 -18.88
C ASP A 291 -7.29 -7.22 -19.55
N ALA A 292 -6.70 -6.41 -20.43
CA ALA A 292 -5.48 -6.76 -21.15
C ALA A 292 -4.25 -6.87 -20.22
N ALA A 293 -4.14 -6.01 -19.21
CA ALA A 293 -3.08 -6.03 -18.22
C ALA A 293 -3.20 -7.25 -17.29
N HIS A 294 -4.40 -7.51 -16.77
CA HIS A 294 -4.67 -8.64 -15.89
C HIS A 294 -4.47 -9.98 -16.59
N ALA A 295 -4.85 -10.10 -17.87
CA ALA A 295 -4.59 -11.29 -18.68
C ALA A 295 -3.09 -11.60 -18.83
N ARG A 296 -2.23 -10.61 -18.63
CA ARG A 296 -0.76 -10.70 -18.66
C ARG A 296 -0.14 -10.81 -17.27
N GLY A 297 -0.95 -10.82 -16.21
CA GLY A 297 -0.49 -10.84 -14.82
C GLY A 297 0.03 -9.49 -14.31
N LEU A 298 -0.20 -8.40 -15.03
CA LEU A 298 0.12 -7.05 -14.58
C LEU A 298 -0.97 -6.52 -13.65
N ARG A 299 -0.58 -5.71 -12.68
CA ARG A 299 -1.47 -4.89 -11.84
C ARG A 299 -1.52 -3.46 -12.38
N VAL A 300 -2.61 -2.74 -12.16
CA VAL A 300 -2.77 -1.35 -12.60
C VAL A 300 -3.22 -0.47 -11.44
N LEU A 301 -2.45 0.59 -11.15
CA LEU A 301 -2.80 1.64 -10.21
C LEU A 301 -3.20 2.90 -10.95
N GLY A 302 -4.19 3.61 -10.41
CA GLY A 302 -4.45 5.00 -10.77
C GLY A 302 -3.67 5.97 -9.89
N ASP A 303 -3.76 7.25 -10.19
CA ASP A 303 -3.32 8.33 -9.31
C ASP A 303 -4.54 8.85 -8.52
N LEU A 304 -4.44 9.04 -7.22
CA LEU A 304 -5.52 9.53 -6.37
C LEU A 304 -5.23 10.97 -5.97
N VAL A 305 -5.82 11.93 -6.68
CA VAL A 305 -5.62 13.37 -6.47
C VAL A 305 -6.77 13.96 -5.65
N VAL A 306 -6.64 13.90 -4.33
CA VAL A 306 -7.75 14.24 -3.41
C VAL A 306 -7.38 15.25 -2.34
N ASN A 307 -6.21 15.89 -2.43
CA ASN A 307 -5.96 17.11 -1.66
C ASN A 307 -6.82 18.28 -2.18
N HIS A 308 -7.05 18.32 -3.48
CA HIS A 308 -7.74 19.39 -4.19
C HIS A 308 -8.56 18.82 -5.35
N THR A 309 -9.52 19.60 -5.85
CA THR A 309 -10.20 19.35 -7.13
C THR A 309 -9.79 20.41 -8.16
N SER A 310 -10.28 20.33 -9.38
CA SER A 310 -10.36 21.50 -10.27
C SER A 310 -11.39 22.52 -9.76
N ASP A 311 -11.19 23.80 -10.07
CA ASP A 311 -12.20 24.85 -9.95
C ASP A 311 -13.44 24.61 -10.84
N ALA A 312 -13.31 23.79 -11.88
CA ALA A 312 -14.42 23.34 -12.72
C ALA A 312 -15.21 22.18 -12.09
N HIS A 313 -14.75 21.59 -10.98
CA HIS A 313 -15.47 20.51 -10.31
C HIS A 313 -16.84 21.01 -9.81
N PRO A 314 -17.94 20.26 -10.00
CA PRO A 314 -19.28 20.70 -9.61
C PRO A 314 -19.39 21.13 -8.14
N TRP A 315 -18.66 20.46 -7.24
CA TRP A 315 -18.57 20.84 -5.83
C TRP A 315 -18.01 22.25 -5.64
N PHE A 316 -16.89 22.60 -6.29
CA PHE A 316 -16.30 23.94 -6.14
C PHE A 316 -17.14 25.01 -6.81
N ALA A 317 -17.66 24.74 -8.01
CA ALA A 317 -18.53 25.67 -8.71
C ALA A 317 -19.76 26.04 -7.86
N ALA A 318 -20.39 25.05 -7.21
CA ALA A 318 -21.48 25.26 -6.28
C ALA A 318 -21.03 26.03 -5.03
N ALA A 319 -19.94 25.59 -4.38
CA ALA A 319 -19.37 26.21 -3.18
C ALA A 319 -18.96 27.68 -3.40
N SER A 320 -18.45 28.03 -4.57
CA SER A 320 -18.02 29.40 -4.92
C SER A 320 -19.19 30.28 -5.36
N SER A 321 -20.34 29.70 -5.73
CA SER A 321 -21.54 30.47 -6.14
C SER A 321 -22.27 31.12 -4.95
N SER A 322 -22.22 30.51 -3.76
CA SER A 322 -22.94 30.97 -2.58
C SER A 322 -22.26 30.54 -1.28
N ARG A 323 -22.31 31.41 -0.25
CA ARG A 323 -21.85 31.09 1.12
C ARG A 323 -22.76 30.10 1.87
N THR A 324 -23.92 29.76 1.33
CA THR A 324 -24.90 28.85 1.96
C THR A 324 -25.14 27.56 1.17
N ASP A 325 -24.35 27.30 0.12
CA ASP A 325 -24.46 26.04 -0.61
C ASP A 325 -24.04 24.85 0.26
N LEU A 326 -24.61 23.68 0.02
CA LEU A 326 -24.30 22.46 0.78
C LEU A 326 -22.84 22.02 0.62
N HIS A 327 -22.22 22.33 -0.51
CA HIS A 327 -20.80 22.05 -0.77
C HIS A 327 -19.88 23.15 -0.24
N ARG A 328 -20.40 24.23 0.38
CA ARG A 328 -19.55 25.34 0.85
C ARG A 328 -18.40 24.84 1.72
N ASP A 329 -18.71 23.97 2.66
CA ASP A 329 -17.75 23.41 3.62
C ASP A 329 -16.95 22.22 3.06
N TYR A 330 -17.11 21.87 1.78
CA TYR A 330 -16.21 20.91 1.11
C TYR A 330 -14.84 21.54 0.83
N TYR A 331 -14.74 22.87 0.83
CA TYR A 331 -13.51 23.62 0.60
C TYR A 331 -13.21 24.54 1.78
N ILE A 332 -11.98 25.07 1.82
CA ILE A 332 -11.52 25.89 2.93
C ILE A 332 -11.66 27.38 2.57
N TRP A 333 -12.59 28.06 3.24
CA TRP A 333 -12.90 29.48 3.04
C TRP A 333 -12.57 30.33 4.26
N ARG A 334 -12.08 31.55 4.04
CA ARG A 334 -11.86 32.55 5.09
C ARG A 334 -12.19 33.96 4.61
N ASP A 335 -12.72 34.77 5.52
CA ASP A 335 -12.83 36.20 5.26
C ASP A 335 -11.43 36.83 5.08
N PRO A 336 -11.31 37.96 4.36
CA PRO A 336 -10.07 38.69 4.26
C PRO A 336 -9.45 39.00 5.61
N GLY A 337 -8.11 39.04 5.66
CA GLY A 337 -7.39 39.53 6.83
C GLY A 337 -7.67 41.01 7.12
N PRO A 338 -7.15 41.56 8.24
CA PRO A 338 -7.41 42.95 8.65
C PRO A 338 -7.14 44.00 7.57
N ASP A 339 -6.14 43.76 6.71
CA ASP A 339 -5.74 44.66 5.62
C ASP A 339 -6.43 44.36 4.28
N GLY A 340 -7.44 43.47 4.27
CA GLY A 340 -8.12 42.99 3.06
C GLY A 340 -7.35 41.94 2.24
N GLY A 341 -6.11 41.63 2.65
CA GLY A 341 -5.27 40.60 2.05
C GLY A 341 -5.64 39.16 2.47
N PRO A 342 -4.83 38.17 2.07
CA PRO A 342 -4.96 36.78 2.52
C PRO A 342 -5.09 36.64 4.05
N PRO A 343 -5.78 35.60 4.53
CA PRO A 343 -6.06 35.41 5.96
C PRO A 343 -4.82 35.00 6.78
N ASN A 344 -3.79 34.43 6.14
CA ASN A 344 -2.52 34.05 6.75
C ASN A 344 -1.39 34.10 5.70
N ASN A 345 -0.17 33.77 6.10
CA ASN A 345 1.04 33.87 5.28
C ASN A 345 1.35 32.64 4.40
N TRP A 346 0.44 31.67 4.28
CA TRP A 346 0.71 30.44 3.53
C TRP A 346 0.96 30.71 2.05
N LEU A 347 1.89 29.95 1.46
CA LEU A 347 2.34 30.12 0.09
C LEU A 347 1.98 28.92 -0.79
N SER A 348 1.64 29.18 -2.04
CA SER A 348 1.47 28.15 -3.06
C SER A 348 2.81 27.55 -3.47
N HIS A 349 2.82 26.25 -3.77
CA HIS A 349 3.97 25.56 -4.36
C HIS A 349 4.43 26.22 -5.67
N PHE A 350 3.47 26.73 -6.44
CA PHE A 350 3.71 27.38 -7.73
C PHE A 350 3.93 28.90 -7.61
N GLY A 351 3.99 29.41 -6.38
CA GLY A 351 4.35 30.79 -6.08
C GLY A 351 3.15 31.69 -5.78
N GLY A 352 3.42 32.74 -5.01
CA GLY A 352 2.39 33.65 -4.50
C GLY A 352 1.64 33.09 -3.29
N PRO A 353 0.63 33.82 -2.78
CA PRO A 353 -0.20 33.36 -1.67
C PRO A 353 -0.97 32.08 -2.01
N ALA A 354 -1.16 31.20 -1.03
CA ALA A 354 -2.02 30.01 -1.15
C ALA A 354 -3.53 30.34 -1.12
N TRP A 355 -3.90 31.60 -1.31
CA TRP A 355 -5.26 32.10 -1.11
C TRP A 355 -5.67 33.00 -2.26
N THR A 356 -6.81 32.68 -2.88
CA THR A 356 -7.40 33.51 -3.94
C THR A 356 -8.75 34.05 -3.49
N LEU A 357 -8.98 35.35 -3.68
CA LEU A 357 -10.24 36.02 -3.33
C LEU A 357 -11.33 35.64 -4.35
N SER A 358 -12.40 35.02 -3.87
CA SER A 358 -13.61 34.77 -4.66
C SER A 358 -14.44 36.06 -4.75
N PRO A 359 -14.62 36.66 -5.95
CA PRO A 359 -15.35 37.91 -6.08
C PRO A 359 -16.85 37.76 -5.79
N SER A 360 -17.42 36.58 -6.02
CA SER A 360 -18.84 36.29 -5.78
C SER A 360 -19.19 36.27 -4.29
N THR A 361 -18.26 35.81 -3.46
CA THR A 361 -18.50 35.63 -2.01
C THR A 361 -17.74 36.62 -1.15
N GLY A 362 -16.72 37.30 -1.67
CA GLY A 362 -15.84 38.18 -0.89
C GLY A 362 -15.00 37.44 0.15
N GLN A 363 -14.81 36.12 0.01
CA GLN A 363 -13.92 35.30 0.86
C GLN A 363 -12.77 34.76 0.04
N TYR A 364 -11.64 34.51 0.70
CA TYR A 364 -10.54 33.74 0.14
C TYR A 364 -10.84 32.25 0.22
N TYR A 365 -10.46 31.49 -0.81
CA TYR A 365 -10.37 30.03 -0.76
C TYR A 365 -8.91 29.58 -0.80
N LEU A 366 -8.62 28.48 -0.11
CA LEU A 366 -7.28 27.89 -0.07
C LEU A 366 -6.98 27.11 -1.37
N HIS A 367 -5.75 27.23 -1.85
CA HIS A 367 -5.15 26.37 -2.86
C HIS A 367 -3.64 26.24 -2.60
N LEU A 368 -3.15 25.03 -2.31
CA LEU A 368 -1.70 24.82 -2.10
C LEU A 368 -0.90 24.78 -3.41
N PHE A 369 -1.60 24.65 -4.54
CA PHE A 369 -1.05 24.64 -5.90
C PHE A 369 -1.63 25.81 -6.69
N ARG A 370 -2.21 25.58 -7.87
CA ARG A 370 -2.82 26.63 -8.68
C ARG A 370 -4.10 27.18 -8.06
N PRO A 371 -4.48 28.44 -8.33
CA PRO A 371 -5.83 28.95 -8.01
C PRO A 371 -6.95 28.11 -8.60
N GLU A 372 -6.69 27.41 -9.70
CA GLU A 372 -7.61 26.46 -10.34
C GLU A 372 -7.66 25.08 -9.64
N GLN A 373 -6.89 24.89 -8.56
CA GLN A 373 -6.82 23.67 -7.75
C GLN A 373 -7.22 23.95 -6.29
N PRO A 374 -8.50 24.29 -6.02
CA PRO A 374 -8.97 24.57 -4.66
C PRO A 374 -8.89 23.34 -3.75
N ASP A 375 -8.32 23.53 -2.57
CA ASP A 375 -8.08 22.48 -1.58
C ASP A 375 -9.38 22.03 -0.90
N LEU A 376 -9.56 20.71 -0.81
CA LEU A 376 -10.65 20.07 -0.08
C LEU A 376 -10.46 20.22 1.44
N ASN A 377 -11.57 20.42 2.14
CA ASN A 377 -11.62 20.46 3.59
C ASN A 377 -11.77 19.05 4.18
N TRP A 378 -10.65 18.36 4.38
CA TRP A 378 -10.62 17.01 4.95
C TRP A 378 -11.13 16.89 6.40
N ARG A 379 -11.41 18.01 7.08
CA ARG A 379 -12.08 17.98 8.39
C ARG A 379 -13.59 17.80 8.28
N ASN A 380 -14.16 17.95 7.08
CA ASN A 380 -15.56 17.69 6.81
C ASN A 380 -15.77 16.18 6.58
N PRO A 381 -16.55 15.48 7.42
CA PRO A 381 -16.77 14.04 7.25
C PRO A 381 -17.52 13.68 5.95
N ALA A 382 -18.26 14.62 5.35
CA ALA A 382 -18.92 14.41 4.06
C ALA A 382 -17.89 14.22 2.93
N VAL A 383 -16.82 15.04 2.91
CA VAL A 383 -15.70 14.89 1.95
C VAL A 383 -15.07 13.50 2.07
N ALA A 384 -14.81 13.05 3.30
CA ALA A 384 -14.29 11.70 3.53
C ALA A 384 -15.24 10.59 3.02
N GLY A 385 -16.56 10.77 3.16
CA GLY A 385 -17.56 9.85 2.62
C GLY A 385 -17.58 9.80 1.09
N GLU A 386 -17.45 10.94 0.43
CA GLU A 386 -17.40 11.03 -1.04
C GLU A 386 -16.17 10.32 -1.61
N ILE A 387 -15.00 10.57 -1.02
CA ILE A 387 -13.74 9.99 -1.50
C ILE A 387 -13.67 8.48 -1.21
N ASP A 388 -14.22 8.01 -0.08
CA ASP A 388 -14.41 6.58 0.15
C ASP A 388 -15.21 5.92 -0.98
N ALA A 389 -16.30 6.56 -1.41
CA ALA A 389 -17.13 6.06 -2.51
C ALA A 389 -16.39 6.09 -3.85
N VAL A 390 -15.47 7.04 -4.06
CA VAL A 390 -14.56 7.05 -5.23
C VAL A 390 -13.63 5.83 -5.20
N LEU A 391 -13.00 5.55 -4.07
CA LEU A 391 -12.12 4.37 -3.91
C LEU A 391 -12.88 3.06 -4.18
N GLU A 392 -14.03 2.88 -3.53
CA GLU A 392 -14.89 1.71 -3.72
C GLU A 392 -15.31 1.54 -5.18
N HIS A 393 -15.69 2.63 -5.85
CA HIS A 393 -16.10 2.62 -7.25
C HIS A 393 -14.99 2.11 -8.19
N TRP A 394 -13.75 2.53 -7.98
CA TRP A 394 -12.62 2.15 -8.84
C TRP A 394 -12.09 0.76 -8.53
N PHE A 395 -12.05 0.35 -7.26
CA PHE A 395 -11.69 -1.02 -6.90
C PHE A 395 -12.72 -2.03 -7.42
N ALA A 396 -14.02 -1.69 -7.36
CA ALA A 396 -15.08 -2.52 -7.96
C ALA A 396 -14.97 -2.65 -9.49
N GLN A 397 -14.29 -1.73 -10.17
CA GLN A 397 -14.02 -1.79 -11.61
C GLN A 397 -12.71 -2.52 -11.95
N GLY A 398 -11.99 -3.04 -10.96
CA GLY A 398 -10.79 -3.84 -11.17
C GLY A 398 -9.47 -3.07 -11.10
N LEU A 399 -9.46 -1.82 -10.64
CA LEU A 399 -8.21 -1.14 -10.35
C LEU A 399 -7.52 -1.80 -9.14
N ASP A 400 -6.23 -2.12 -9.26
CA ASP A 400 -5.49 -2.85 -8.22
C ASP A 400 -4.94 -1.94 -7.12
N GLY A 401 -5.25 -0.64 -7.16
CA GLY A 401 -4.81 0.31 -6.15
C GLY A 401 -4.61 1.74 -6.66
N PHE A 402 -3.95 2.55 -5.83
CA PHE A 402 -3.65 3.94 -6.14
C PHE A 402 -2.26 4.35 -5.67
N ARG A 403 -1.60 5.19 -6.47
CA ARG A 403 -0.63 6.16 -5.95
C ARG A 403 -1.41 7.33 -5.36
N VAL A 404 -1.15 7.69 -4.11
CA VAL A 404 -1.82 8.81 -3.43
C VAL A 404 -1.00 10.07 -3.63
N ASP A 405 -1.52 11.00 -4.41
CA ASP A 405 -0.93 12.32 -4.62
C ASP A 405 -0.89 13.11 -3.32
N THR A 406 0.24 13.80 -3.07
CA THR A 406 0.41 14.73 -1.95
C THR A 406 -0.14 14.18 -0.64
N ALA A 407 0.15 12.91 -0.34
CA ALA A 407 -0.51 12.13 0.70
C ALA A 407 -0.37 12.76 2.11
N ALA A 408 0.65 13.58 2.34
CA ALA A 408 0.83 14.29 3.60
C ALA A 408 0.06 15.61 3.72
N TYR A 409 -0.55 16.11 2.64
CA TYR A 409 -1.05 17.49 2.57
C TYR A 409 -2.54 17.60 2.91
N LEU A 410 -3.28 16.49 2.89
CA LEU A 410 -4.75 16.46 2.95
C LEU A 410 -5.34 17.31 4.08
N VAL A 411 -4.83 17.15 5.30
CA VAL A 411 -5.38 17.82 6.49
C VAL A 411 -4.60 19.09 6.81
N LYS A 412 -5.32 20.19 7.04
CA LYS A 412 -4.79 21.49 7.45
C LYS A 412 -4.98 21.74 8.95
N HIS A 413 -4.15 22.58 9.57
CA HIS A 413 -4.33 22.98 10.97
C HIS A 413 -5.71 23.67 11.15
N PRO A 414 -6.53 23.34 12.17
CA PRO A 414 -7.91 23.83 12.24
C PRO A 414 -8.00 25.35 12.33
N ASP A 415 -7.05 25.97 13.03
CA ASP A 415 -7.02 27.42 13.24
C ASP A 415 -6.34 28.19 12.10
N LEU A 416 -5.72 27.48 11.14
CA LEU A 416 -4.98 28.05 10.00
C LEU A 416 -3.98 29.18 10.39
N PRO A 417 -3.13 29.03 11.43
CA PRO A 417 -2.19 30.07 11.82
C PRO A 417 -1.08 30.26 10.78
N ASP A 418 -0.40 31.41 10.84
CA ASP A 418 0.80 31.67 10.04
C ASP A 418 1.87 30.61 10.26
N ASN A 419 2.51 30.17 9.18
CA ASN A 419 3.72 29.36 9.25
C ASN A 419 4.90 30.21 9.74
N PRO A 420 5.72 29.70 10.68
CA PRO A 420 6.98 30.34 11.04
C PRO A 420 7.93 30.41 9.83
N LEU A 421 8.86 31.35 9.85
CA LEU A 421 10.02 31.30 8.96
C LEU A 421 11.08 30.37 9.56
N LEU A 422 11.78 29.65 8.69
CA LEU A 422 13.00 28.95 9.05
C LEU A 422 14.09 29.95 9.50
N PRO A 423 15.05 29.50 10.32
CA PRO A 423 16.21 30.32 10.70
C PRO A 423 16.91 30.94 9.49
N GLU A 424 17.57 32.08 9.70
CA GLU A 424 18.29 32.75 8.61
C GLU A 424 19.39 31.85 8.05
N GLY A 425 19.36 31.64 6.73
CA GLY A 425 20.29 30.75 6.02
C GLY A 425 19.74 29.35 5.76
N ASP A 426 18.68 28.93 6.47
CA ASP A 426 18.07 27.63 6.30
C ASP A 426 17.00 27.64 5.20
N MET A 427 16.89 26.52 4.49
CA MET A 427 15.92 26.27 3.43
C MET A 427 15.42 24.84 3.54
N SER A 428 14.12 24.63 3.31
CA SER A 428 13.57 23.29 3.09
C SER A 428 14.36 22.58 1.98
N PRO A 429 14.69 21.29 2.13
CA PRO A 429 15.43 20.56 1.12
C PRO A 429 14.57 20.20 -0.11
N VAL A 430 13.24 20.34 -0.04
CA VAL A 430 12.32 20.05 -1.13
C VAL A 430 12.55 20.99 -2.31
N LEU A 431 12.74 20.42 -3.50
CA LEU A 431 12.91 21.14 -4.76
C LEU A 431 11.56 21.36 -5.48
N GLY A 432 11.58 22.00 -6.65
CA GLY A 432 10.37 22.22 -7.47
C GLY A 432 9.32 23.15 -6.84
N VAL A 433 9.77 24.03 -5.95
CA VAL A 433 8.97 25.03 -5.23
C VAL A 433 9.75 26.33 -5.14
N THR A 434 9.05 27.46 -4.96
CA THR A 434 9.71 28.77 -4.89
C THR A 434 10.66 28.88 -3.71
N SER A 435 11.70 29.71 -3.86
CA SER A 435 12.61 30.07 -2.75
C SER A 435 11.86 30.66 -1.55
N ALA A 436 10.76 31.38 -1.78
CA ALA A 436 9.93 31.93 -0.70
C ALA A 436 9.21 30.83 0.09
N TRP A 437 8.65 29.85 -0.63
CA TRP A 437 8.03 28.67 -0.01
C TRP A 437 9.06 27.93 0.86
N ARG A 438 10.25 27.65 0.31
CA ARG A 438 11.32 26.94 1.03
C ARG A 438 11.84 27.64 2.29
N ARG A 439 11.52 28.93 2.51
CA ARG A 439 11.87 29.68 3.72
C ARG A 439 10.84 29.53 4.84
N GLN A 440 9.69 28.93 4.59
CA GLN A 440 8.69 28.65 5.61
C GLN A 440 8.95 27.30 6.27
N ASP A 441 8.75 27.26 7.59
CA ASP A 441 8.55 26.01 8.32
C ASP A 441 7.08 25.62 8.16
N HIS A 442 6.82 24.65 7.27
CA HIS A 442 5.50 24.20 6.85
C HIS A 442 4.79 23.38 7.94
N ARG A 443 4.55 24.02 9.07
CA ARG A 443 4.07 23.39 10.30
C ARG A 443 2.56 23.25 10.37
N TYR A 444 1.82 24.11 9.66
CA TYR A 444 0.37 24.25 9.83
C TYR A 444 -0.44 24.03 8.56
N ASP A 445 0.19 24.18 7.39
CA ASP A 445 -0.42 24.00 6.08
C ASP A 445 -0.35 22.56 5.56
N ILE A 446 0.64 21.76 5.99
CA ILE A 446 0.81 20.36 5.57
C ILE A 446 1.28 19.48 6.76
N HIS A 447 1.45 18.18 6.53
CA HIS A 447 1.97 17.20 7.50
C HIS A 447 1.21 17.15 8.85
N GLN A 448 -0.09 17.43 8.85
CA GLN A 448 -0.87 17.37 10.09
C GLN A 448 -1.07 15.91 10.54
N PRO A 449 -0.84 15.57 11.82
CA PRO A 449 -0.89 14.17 12.30
C PRO A 449 -2.23 13.45 12.04
N ALA A 450 -3.33 14.20 11.97
CA ALA A 450 -4.66 13.66 11.69
C ALA A 450 -4.77 13.00 10.30
N VAL A 451 -3.84 13.26 9.37
CA VAL A 451 -3.80 12.60 8.06
C VAL A 451 -3.67 11.08 8.17
N HIS A 452 -3.00 10.58 9.22
CA HIS A 452 -2.85 9.14 9.43
C HIS A 452 -4.19 8.42 9.61
N ALA A 453 -5.19 9.06 10.22
CA ALA A 453 -6.53 8.48 10.36
C ALA A 453 -7.26 8.36 9.01
N VAL A 454 -6.97 9.28 8.06
CA VAL A 454 -7.46 9.18 6.67
C VAL A 454 -6.81 7.98 5.97
N HIS A 455 -5.50 7.81 6.12
CA HIS A 455 -4.80 6.67 5.55
C HIS A 455 -5.25 5.33 6.15
N GLU A 456 -5.51 5.26 7.46
CA GLU A 456 -6.05 4.06 8.13
C GLU A 456 -7.46 3.71 7.65
N ARG A 457 -8.26 4.73 7.32
CA ARG A 457 -9.57 4.54 6.70
C ARG A 457 -9.43 3.95 5.30
N TRP A 458 -8.59 4.52 4.45
CA TRP A 458 -8.37 4.04 3.09
C TRP A 458 -7.69 2.68 3.03
N ARG A 459 -6.75 2.41 3.94
CA ARG A 459 -6.11 1.11 4.08
C ARG A 459 -7.14 0.00 4.24
N ARG A 460 -8.10 0.18 5.15
CA ARG A 460 -9.19 -0.78 5.37
C ARG A 460 -10.08 -0.97 4.14
N ILE A 461 -10.25 0.05 3.30
CA ILE A 461 -10.98 -0.08 2.03
C ILE A 461 -10.16 -0.91 1.06
N ALA A 462 -8.92 -0.51 0.78
CA ALA A 462 -8.03 -1.20 -0.14
C ALA A 462 -7.80 -2.68 0.24
N ASP A 463 -7.63 -2.96 1.53
CA ASP A 463 -7.45 -4.32 2.04
C ASP A 463 -8.63 -5.25 1.73
N ARG A 464 -9.88 -4.75 1.67
CA ARG A 464 -11.06 -5.56 1.28
C ARG A 464 -11.01 -6.00 -0.17
N HIS A 465 -10.32 -5.23 -1.01
CA HIS A 465 -10.18 -5.46 -2.44
C HIS A 465 -8.83 -6.09 -2.82
N GLY A 466 -7.94 -6.34 -1.86
CA GLY A 466 -6.56 -6.77 -2.14
C GLY A 466 -5.74 -5.71 -2.88
N ALA A 467 -6.18 -4.45 -2.81
CA ALA A 467 -5.60 -3.32 -3.53
C ALA A 467 -4.40 -2.71 -2.79
N PHE A 468 -3.54 -2.01 -3.52
CA PHE A 468 -2.30 -1.41 -3.01
C PHE A 468 -2.36 0.12 -2.97
N LEU A 469 -1.84 0.73 -1.90
CA LEU A 469 -1.80 2.18 -1.73
C LEU A 469 -0.35 2.62 -1.49
N VAL A 470 0.20 3.40 -2.40
CA VAL A 470 1.56 3.97 -2.29
C VAL A 470 1.49 5.49 -2.21
N GLY A 471 2.03 6.09 -1.15
CA GLY A 471 1.98 7.54 -0.96
C GLY A 471 3.11 8.28 -1.67
N GLU A 472 2.77 9.44 -2.25
CA GLU A 472 3.74 10.51 -2.45
C GLU A 472 3.86 11.34 -1.18
N VAL A 473 5.03 11.27 -0.53
CA VAL A 473 5.33 12.07 0.67
C VAL A 473 6.73 12.64 0.55
N TYR A 474 6.85 13.96 0.38
CA TYR A 474 8.14 14.67 0.37
C TYR A 474 8.72 14.86 1.78
N GLU A 475 8.99 13.75 2.46
CA GLU A 475 9.64 13.71 3.78
C GLU A 475 10.99 12.99 3.65
N LEU A 476 12.08 13.75 3.83
CA LEU A 476 13.45 13.24 3.71
C LEU A 476 14.03 12.74 5.04
N ASN A 477 13.26 12.82 6.13
CA ASN A 477 13.55 12.10 7.36
C ASN A 477 12.95 10.69 7.29
N ALA A 478 13.81 9.67 7.22
CA ALA A 478 13.41 8.26 7.09
C ALA A 478 12.42 7.79 8.17
N ALA A 479 12.60 8.20 9.43
CA ALA A 479 11.71 7.79 10.52
C ALA A 479 10.34 8.50 10.43
N ALA A 480 10.32 9.77 10.05
CA ALA A 480 9.07 10.50 9.84
C ALA A 480 8.30 9.94 8.63
N LEU A 481 8.98 9.55 7.55
CA LEU A 481 8.35 8.87 6.42
C LEU A 481 7.80 7.50 6.81
N ALA A 482 8.54 6.72 7.61
CA ALA A 482 8.08 5.41 8.08
C ALA A 482 6.74 5.49 8.84
N ALA A 483 6.48 6.59 9.55
CA ALA A 483 5.20 6.81 10.21
C ALA A 483 4.01 6.82 9.23
N PHE A 484 4.19 7.09 7.93
CA PHE A 484 3.09 7.00 6.96
C PHE A 484 2.70 5.58 6.58
N VAL A 485 3.56 4.60 6.84
CA VAL A 485 3.38 3.18 6.46
C VAL A 485 3.33 2.23 7.66
N ASP A 486 3.52 2.75 8.88
CA ASP A 486 3.42 1.95 10.10
C ASP A 486 1.99 1.44 10.35
N GLY A 487 1.90 0.21 10.86
CA GLY A 487 0.63 -0.41 11.23
C GLY A 487 -0.32 -0.60 10.05
N GLU A 488 -1.54 -0.08 10.18
CA GLU A 488 -2.61 -0.16 9.18
C GLU A 488 -2.80 1.17 8.44
N ARG A 489 -1.71 1.90 8.15
CA ARG A 489 -1.74 3.12 7.31
C ARG A 489 -1.51 2.75 5.83
N LEU A 490 -0.88 3.63 5.03
CA LEU A 490 -0.55 3.32 3.64
C LEU A 490 0.26 2.02 3.56
N HIS A 491 0.11 1.27 2.47
CA HIS A 491 0.88 0.05 2.27
C HIS A 491 2.36 0.37 2.03
N SER A 492 2.62 1.46 1.31
CA SER A 492 3.96 1.93 0.98
C SER A 492 3.99 3.45 0.83
N SER A 493 5.20 4.01 0.79
CA SER A 493 5.46 5.39 0.44
C SER A 493 6.78 5.48 -0.32
N PHE A 494 6.87 6.38 -1.29
CA PHE A 494 8.10 6.60 -2.04
C PHE A 494 9.18 7.23 -1.16
N TRP A 495 10.39 6.68 -1.21
CA TRP A 495 11.58 7.37 -0.76
C TRP A 495 12.08 8.33 -1.84
N PHE A 496 11.72 9.61 -1.74
CA PHE A 496 12.17 10.64 -2.69
C PHE A 496 13.59 11.15 -2.45
N GLY A 497 14.34 10.62 -1.48
CA GLY A 497 15.71 11.08 -1.23
C GLY A 497 16.64 10.95 -2.45
N LEU A 498 16.42 9.95 -3.32
CA LEU A 498 17.15 9.83 -4.59
C LEU A 498 16.70 10.87 -5.63
N VAL A 499 15.42 11.25 -5.61
CA VAL A 499 14.83 12.23 -6.52
C VAL A 499 15.21 13.67 -6.14
N GLU A 500 15.36 13.94 -4.85
CA GLU A 500 15.64 15.27 -4.27
C GLU A 500 17.14 15.54 -4.01
N THR A 501 18.02 14.62 -4.44
CA THR A 501 19.47 14.76 -4.23
C THR A 501 20.23 14.63 -5.55
N ASP A 502 21.19 15.54 -5.75
CA ASP A 502 22.17 15.47 -6.85
C ASP A 502 23.16 14.32 -6.64
N TRP A 503 24.14 14.16 -7.54
CA TRP A 503 25.15 13.10 -7.38
C TRP A 503 26.11 13.38 -6.21
N ASP A 504 25.78 12.79 -5.06
CA ASP A 504 26.62 12.72 -3.86
C ASP A 504 26.57 11.28 -3.32
N PRO A 505 27.55 10.42 -3.67
CA PRO A 505 27.55 9.01 -3.30
C PRO A 505 27.42 8.76 -1.79
N ASP A 506 28.14 9.53 -0.97
CA ASP A 506 28.18 9.33 0.47
C ASP A 506 26.82 9.67 1.10
N ARG A 507 26.23 10.79 0.68
CA ARG A 507 24.90 11.19 1.11
C ARG A 507 23.82 10.21 0.63
N ILE A 508 23.89 9.77 -0.63
CA ILE A 508 22.96 8.80 -1.21
C ILE A 508 22.95 7.51 -0.38
N LEU A 509 24.13 6.95 -0.09
CA LEU A 509 24.24 5.71 0.67
C LEU A 509 23.74 5.86 2.10
N ALA A 510 24.07 6.96 2.77
CA ALA A 510 23.59 7.24 4.12
C ALA A 510 22.05 7.30 4.16
N MET A 511 21.44 8.04 3.22
CA MET A 511 19.99 8.20 3.09
C MET A 511 19.27 6.88 2.77
N VAL A 512 19.77 6.13 1.79
CA VAL A 512 19.16 4.84 1.39
C VAL A 512 19.24 3.83 2.53
N THR A 513 20.39 3.73 3.20
CA THR A 513 20.57 2.81 4.33
C THR A 513 19.65 3.19 5.49
N ALA A 514 19.53 4.48 5.80
CA ALA A 514 18.63 4.96 6.85
C ALA A 514 17.16 4.68 6.52
N ALA A 515 16.73 4.93 5.28
CA ALA A 515 15.36 4.63 4.83
C ALA A 515 15.05 3.13 4.88
N ALA A 516 15.96 2.28 4.40
CA ALA A 516 15.77 0.84 4.38
C ALA A 516 15.67 0.25 5.79
N ALA A 517 16.43 0.80 6.74
CA ALA A 517 16.37 0.43 8.15
C ALA A 517 15.10 0.97 8.85
N ALA A 518 14.56 2.11 8.41
CA ALA A 518 13.39 2.71 9.03
C ALA A 518 12.11 1.91 8.76
N SER A 519 11.92 1.41 7.52
CA SER A 519 10.81 0.51 7.22
C SER A 519 11.03 -0.29 5.94
N PRO A 520 10.80 -1.62 5.97
CA PRO A 520 10.87 -2.46 4.77
C PRO A 520 9.67 -2.28 3.82
N GLN A 521 8.71 -1.40 4.17
CA GLN A 521 7.55 -1.08 3.35
C GLN A 521 7.78 0.11 2.42
N LEU A 522 8.92 0.82 2.54
CA LEU A 522 9.22 1.95 1.67
C LEU A 522 9.51 1.50 0.24
N SER A 523 9.08 2.31 -0.72
CA SER A 523 9.29 2.11 -2.15
C SER A 523 10.47 2.94 -2.65
N TRP A 524 11.18 2.44 -3.66
CA TRP A 524 12.38 3.09 -4.20
C TRP A 524 12.12 3.69 -5.56
N VAL A 525 12.46 4.95 -5.74
CA VAL A 525 12.28 5.68 -7.00
C VAL A 525 13.45 6.64 -7.22
N GLN A 526 13.93 6.78 -8.45
CA GLN A 526 14.94 7.78 -8.80
C GLN A 526 14.52 8.72 -9.94
N SER A 527 13.46 8.44 -10.67
CA SER A 527 12.88 9.39 -11.62
C SER A 527 11.36 9.40 -11.46
N ASN A 528 10.74 10.51 -11.84
CA ASN A 528 9.30 10.63 -11.98
C ASN A 528 8.98 11.76 -12.98
N HIS A 529 7.71 12.08 -13.12
CA HIS A 529 7.22 13.16 -13.99
C HIS A 529 7.39 14.59 -13.42
N ASP A 530 7.90 14.78 -12.20
CA ASP A 530 7.99 16.09 -11.52
C ASP A 530 9.40 16.63 -11.34
N ARG A 531 10.41 15.82 -11.63
CA ARG A 531 11.83 16.18 -11.49
C ARG A 531 12.62 15.83 -12.73
N PRO A 532 13.78 16.47 -12.95
CA PRO A 532 14.73 16.05 -13.95
C PRO A 532 14.99 14.54 -13.88
N ARG A 533 15.06 13.86 -15.03
CA ARG A 533 15.38 12.43 -15.11
C ARG A 533 16.71 12.13 -14.41
N ALA A 534 16.82 10.96 -13.77
CA ALA A 534 18.02 10.55 -13.03
C ALA A 534 19.30 10.68 -13.87
N VAL A 535 19.25 10.33 -15.16
CA VAL A 535 20.39 10.47 -16.07
C VAL A 535 20.86 11.92 -16.17
N THR A 536 19.96 12.91 -16.29
CA THR A 536 20.33 14.33 -16.30
C THR A 536 20.85 14.76 -14.93
N ARG A 537 20.08 14.49 -13.86
CA ARG A 537 20.40 14.91 -12.49
C ARG A 537 21.75 14.38 -12.00
N TYR A 538 22.14 13.18 -12.41
CA TYR A 538 23.38 12.55 -11.98
C TYR A 538 24.57 12.79 -12.91
N GLY A 539 24.49 13.73 -13.85
CA GLY A 539 25.66 14.18 -14.64
C GLY A 539 25.53 14.07 -16.15
N ALA A 540 24.33 13.76 -16.66
CA ALA A 540 23.95 13.69 -18.07
C ALA A 540 24.73 12.67 -18.92
N ALA A 541 24.23 12.44 -20.14
CA ALA A 541 24.85 11.61 -21.17
C ALA A 541 25.30 10.23 -20.63
N VAL A 542 26.49 9.76 -21.06
CA VAL A 542 27.02 8.44 -20.70
C VAL A 542 27.28 8.31 -19.19
N LEU A 543 27.79 9.36 -18.55
CA LEU A 543 28.09 9.34 -17.11
C LEU A 543 26.81 9.20 -16.28
N GLY A 544 25.79 9.99 -16.61
CA GLY A 544 24.46 9.90 -16.00
C GLY A 544 23.82 8.53 -16.19
N ARG A 545 23.91 7.94 -17.40
CA ARG A 545 23.41 6.57 -17.67
C ARG A 545 24.10 5.52 -16.78
N ARG A 546 25.43 5.57 -16.65
CA ARG A 546 26.17 4.63 -15.79
C ARG A 546 25.79 4.79 -14.31
N ARG A 547 25.68 6.03 -13.83
CA ARG A 547 25.28 6.35 -12.45
C ARG A 547 23.86 5.90 -12.12
N ALA A 548 22.89 6.20 -12.99
CA ALA A 548 21.51 5.77 -12.82
C ALA A 548 21.37 4.23 -12.82
N LEU A 549 22.11 3.53 -13.70
CA LEU A 549 22.11 2.07 -13.73
C LEU A 549 22.72 1.46 -12.47
N ALA A 550 23.82 2.04 -11.95
CA ALA A 550 24.40 1.61 -10.68
C ALA A 550 23.39 1.76 -9.52
N LEU A 551 22.62 2.85 -9.47
CA LEU A 551 21.57 3.02 -8.47
C LEU A 551 20.39 2.06 -8.66
N HIS A 552 20.03 1.69 -9.89
CA HIS A 552 19.06 0.60 -10.11
C HIS A 552 19.56 -0.74 -9.56
N VAL A 553 20.86 -1.05 -9.66
CA VAL A 553 21.44 -2.24 -9.03
C VAL A 553 21.29 -2.20 -7.51
N LEU A 554 21.51 -1.03 -6.90
CA LEU A 554 21.25 -0.84 -5.48
C LEU A 554 19.76 -1.05 -5.15
N MET A 555 18.84 -0.39 -5.87
CA MET A 555 17.39 -0.54 -5.70
C MET A 555 16.94 -1.99 -5.83
N ALA A 556 17.56 -2.76 -6.72
CA ALA A 556 17.27 -4.18 -6.91
C ALA A 556 17.59 -5.05 -5.68
N LEU A 557 18.46 -4.59 -4.78
CA LEU A 557 18.75 -5.24 -3.50
C LEU A 557 17.77 -4.82 -2.38
N LEU A 558 17.16 -3.64 -2.44
CA LEU A 558 16.43 -3.05 -1.31
C LEU A 558 15.03 -3.68 -1.09
N PRO A 559 14.51 -3.68 0.16
CA PRO A 559 13.16 -4.16 0.50
C PRO A 559 12.09 -3.19 0.07
N GLY A 560 10.97 -3.70 -0.43
CA GLY A 560 9.91 -2.88 -0.98
C GLY A 560 9.91 -2.85 -2.50
N THR A 561 8.93 -2.14 -3.05
CA THR A 561 8.71 -2.00 -4.49
C THR A 561 9.80 -1.14 -5.12
N SER A 562 10.34 -1.57 -6.26
CA SER A 562 11.27 -0.75 -7.06
C SER A 562 10.51 -0.13 -8.23
N TRP A 563 10.53 1.19 -8.34
CA TRP A 563 9.77 1.94 -9.35
C TRP A 563 10.67 2.55 -10.41
N TYR A 564 10.23 2.42 -11.66
CA TYR A 564 10.85 2.96 -12.86
C TYR A 564 9.91 3.95 -13.51
N TYR A 565 10.42 5.12 -13.89
CA TYR A 565 9.66 6.06 -14.70
C TYR A 565 9.88 5.77 -16.18
N GLN A 566 8.87 5.98 -17.01
CA GLN A 566 8.98 5.72 -18.46
C GLN A 566 10.24 6.31 -19.09
N GLY A 567 11.07 5.46 -19.69
CA GLY A 567 12.36 5.82 -20.29
C GLY A 567 13.58 5.65 -19.37
N ASP A 568 13.40 5.35 -18.08
CA ASP A 568 14.50 4.93 -17.21
C ASP A 568 15.15 3.64 -17.73
N GLU A 569 14.36 2.72 -18.29
CA GLU A 569 14.81 1.48 -18.93
C GLU A 569 15.65 1.73 -20.19
N LEU A 570 15.49 2.88 -20.83
CA LEU A 570 16.26 3.29 -22.02
C LEU A 570 17.45 4.17 -21.66
N GLY A 571 17.63 4.54 -20.39
CA GLY A 571 18.67 5.48 -19.97
C GLY A 571 18.44 6.89 -20.51
N LEU A 572 17.19 7.32 -20.59
CA LEU A 572 16.83 8.66 -21.08
C LEU A 572 17.20 9.75 -20.06
N GLY A 573 17.93 10.77 -20.52
CA GLY A 573 17.99 12.07 -19.85
C GLY A 573 16.79 12.95 -20.22
N ASP A 574 16.68 14.12 -19.62
CA ASP A 574 15.68 15.13 -19.99
C ASP A 574 15.73 15.46 -21.48
N GLY A 575 14.55 15.59 -22.08
CA GLY A 575 14.42 16.07 -23.44
C GLY A 575 14.57 17.58 -23.52
N THR A 576 15.07 18.07 -24.64
CA THR A 576 15.20 19.51 -24.90
C THR A 576 13.86 20.11 -25.33
N VAL A 577 13.26 20.95 -24.47
CA VAL A 577 12.02 21.68 -24.78
C VAL A 577 12.34 23.18 -24.95
N PRO A 578 12.20 23.74 -26.17
CA PRO A 578 12.47 25.15 -26.39
C PRO A 578 11.45 26.01 -25.61
N PRO A 579 11.83 27.20 -25.12
CA PRO A 579 10.98 28.02 -24.25
C PRO A 579 9.56 28.27 -24.79
N GLN A 580 9.40 28.42 -26.11
CA GLN A 580 8.11 28.68 -26.75
C GLN A 580 7.19 27.44 -26.84
N ARG A 581 7.69 26.25 -26.49
CA ARG A 581 6.95 24.98 -26.46
C ARG A 581 6.77 24.44 -25.05
N ARG A 582 7.28 25.14 -24.02
CA ARG A 582 7.05 24.79 -22.62
C ARG A 582 5.59 25.04 -22.27
N VAL A 583 4.99 24.10 -21.56
CA VAL A 583 3.58 24.14 -21.19
C VAL A 583 3.35 23.88 -19.71
N ASP A 584 4.39 23.46 -18.97
CA ASP A 584 4.33 23.30 -17.52
C ASP A 584 4.03 24.64 -16.80
N PRO A 585 2.95 24.71 -16.01
CA PRO A 585 2.60 25.89 -15.21
C PRO A 585 3.71 26.32 -14.25
N LEU A 586 4.44 25.37 -13.64
CA LEU A 586 5.55 25.68 -12.75
C LEU A 586 6.68 26.38 -13.50
N GLY A 587 6.99 25.91 -14.71
CA GLY A 587 7.99 26.49 -15.60
C GLY A 587 7.70 27.94 -16.02
N ALA A 588 6.43 28.37 -16.00
CA ALA A 588 6.05 29.75 -16.29
C ALA A 588 6.45 30.72 -15.17
N VAL A 589 6.47 30.25 -13.92
CA VAL A 589 6.84 31.04 -12.73
C VAL A 589 8.31 30.85 -12.37
N GLN A 590 8.83 29.62 -12.54
CA GLN A 590 10.19 29.20 -12.24
C GLN A 590 10.77 28.38 -13.41
N PRO A 591 11.33 29.03 -14.45
CA PRO A 591 11.82 28.36 -15.65
C PRO A 591 12.87 27.26 -15.41
N GLU A 592 13.60 27.32 -14.31
CA GLU A 592 14.60 26.36 -13.84
C GLU A 592 13.99 25.12 -13.19
N ALA A 593 12.74 25.21 -12.72
CA ALA A 593 12.00 24.12 -12.09
C ALA A 593 10.99 23.46 -13.07
N ALA A 594 11.04 23.83 -14.35
CA ALA A 594 10.13 23.31 -15.38
C ALA A 594 10.25 21.79 -15.54
N ARG A 595 9.11 21.11 -15.52
CA ARG A 595 8.98 19.66 -15.58
C ARG A 595 8.91 19.11 -17.01
N ASP A 596 8.75 19.99 -18.02
CA ASP A 596 8.56 19.61 -19.43
C ASP A 596 9.65 18.66 -19.96
N GLY A 597 10.92 18.84 -19.53
CA GLY A 597 12.04 18.02 -20.02
C GLY A 597 11.89 16.53 -19.69
N ALA A 598 11.41 16.22 -18.49
CA ALA A 598 11.14 14.85 -18.05
C ALA A 598 9.88 14.26 -18.72
N ARG A 599 8.99 15.12 -19.23
CA ARG A 599 7.69 14.78 -19.83
C ARG A 599 7.70 14.68 -21.35
N THR A 600 8.87 14.77 -22.00
CA THR A 600 8.96 14.56 -23.47
C THR A 600 8.49 13.15 -23.88
N PRO A 601 7.92 12.99 -25.09
CA PRO A 601 7.35 11.73 -25.56
C PRO A 601 8.32 10.54 -25.56
N MET A 602 7.81 9.32 -25.30
CA MET A 602 8.58 8.08 -25.37
C MET A 602 9.02 7.75 -26.80
N PRO A 603 10.29 7.40 -27.03
CA PRO A 603 10.77 6.96 -28.33
C PRO A 603 10.58 5.44 -28.50
N TRP A 604 9.59 5.00 -29.27
CA TRP A 604 9.29 3.58 -29.51
C TRP A 604 10.07 2.99 -30.68
N THR A 605 10.04 3.64 -31.85
CA THR A 605 10.63 3.11 -33.08
C THR A 605 11.30 4.20 -33.92
N PRO A 606 12.41 3.91 -34.62
CA PRO A 606 13.00 4.85 -35.57
C PRO A 606 12.01 5.33 -36.63
N GLY A 607 12.04 6.63 -36.96
CA GLY A 607 11.20 7.21 -38.00
C GLY A 607 10.47 8.48 -37.54
N PRO A 608 9.47 8.94 -38.29
CA PRO A 608 8.65 10.10 -37.93
C PRO A 608 8.04 9.94 -36.54
N GLY A 609 8.13 11.00 -35.72
CA GLY A 609 7.58 11.02 -34.35
C GLY A 609 8.18 9.99 -33.40
N LEU A 610 9.27 9.31 -33.80
CA LEU A 610 9.90 8.20 -33.06
C LEU A 610 8.90 7.11 -32.60
N GLY A 611 7.84 6.91 -33.37
CA GLY A 611 6.78 5.94 -33.04
C GLY A 611 5.86 6.32 -31.89
N PHE A 612 5.95 7.54 -31.34
CA PHE A 612 5.03 8.03 -30.32
C PHE A 612 3.64 8.38 -30.90
N THR A 613 3.61 9.11 -32.03
CA THR A 613 2.39 9.60 -32.67
C THR A 613 2.59 9.63 -34.20
N THR A 614 1.49 9.47 -34.95
CA THR A 614 1.45 9.79 -36.38
C THR A 614 1.18 11.26 -36.67
N GLY A 615 0.76 12.03 -35.66
CA GLY A 615 0.44 13.45 -35.74
C GLY A 615 1.58 14.35 -35.28
N ARG A 616 1.23 15.46 -34.60
CA ARG A 616 2.19 16.40 -34.01
C ARG A 616 2.16 16.26 -32.49
N PRO A 617 3.26 15.83 -31.85
CA PRO A 617 3.25 15.62 -30.42
C PRO A 617 3.10 16.94 -29.65
N TRP A 618 2.37 16.88 -28.54
CA TRP A 618 2.07 18.02 -27.68
C TRP A 618 3.36 18.70 -27.18
N LEU A 619 4.33 17.90 -26.71
CA LEU A 619 5.73 18.28 -26.51
C LEU A 619 6.61 17.80 -27.68
N PRO A 620 7.73 18.49 -27.98
CA PRO A 620 8.68 17.96 -28.96
C PRO A 620 9.29 16.64 -28.49
N ASP A 621 9.81 15.85 -29.42
CA ASP A 621 10.53 14.58 -29.15
C ASP A 621 11.70 14.72 -28.17
N GLY A 622 12.19 15.94 -27.93
CA GLY A 622 13.23 16.25 -26.95
C GLY A 622 14.65 16.10 -27.49
N GLY A 623 14.84 16.03 -28.81
CA GLY A 623 16.17 15.82 -29.42
C GLY A 623 16.67 14.39 -29.27
N ARG A 624 15.74 13.42 -29.25
CA ARG A 624 16.02 11.98 -29.19
C ARG A 624 16.42 11.48 -30.57
N GLU A 625 17.31 10.50 -30.60
CA GLU A 625 17.80 9.90 -31.83
C GLU A 625 17.18 8.50 -32.05
N PRO A 626 17.21 7.94 -33.28
CA PRO A 626 16.77 6.57 -33.55
C PRO A 626 17.37 5.51 -32.60
N ALA A 627 18.61 5.70 -32.15
CA ALA A 627 19.30 4.81 -31.22
C ALA A 627 18.76 4.87 -29.78
N ASP A 628 18.05 5.94 -29.40
CA ASP A 628 17.43 6.05 -28.08
C ASP A 628 16.09 5.31 -28.00
N THR A 629 15.52 4.90 -29.15
CA THR A 629 14.22 4.23 -29.21
C THR A 629 14.26 2.82 -28.62
N VAL A 630 13.11 2.33 -28.15
CA VAL A 630 12.95 0.92 -27.71
C VAL A 630 13.46 -0.04 -28.79
N ALA A 631 13.00 0.11 -30.05
CA ALA A 631 13.44 -0.74 -31.15
C ALA A 631 14.93 -0.56 -31.50
N GLY A 632 15.48 0.64 -31.33
CA GLY A 632 16.90 0.92 -31.52
C GLY A 632 17.80 0.21 -30.51
N GLN A 633 17.33 0.00 -29.27
CA GLN A 633 18.06 -0.69 -28.22
C GLN A 633 17.79 -2.20 -28.15
N ALA A 634 16.62 -2.67 -28.62
CA ALA A 634 16.16 -4.05 -28.38
C ALA A 634 17.11 -5.15 -28.89
N GLY A 635 17.84 -4.88 -29.99
CA GLY A 635 18.75 -5.83 -30.62
C GLY A 635 20.19 -5.80 -30.10
N ASP A 636 20.55 -4.83 -29.26
CA ASP A 636 21.92 -4.67 -28.75
C ASP A 636 22.01 -5.18 -27.28
N PRO A 637 22.73 -6.29 -27.01
CA PRO A 637 22.91 -6.81 -25.66
C PRO A 637 23.74 -5.88 -24.74
N HIS A 638 24.42 -4.87 -25.29
CA HIS A 638 25.13 -3.83 -24.54
C HIS A 638 24.29 -2.55 -24.32
N SER A 639 23.04 -2.52 -24.80
CA SER A 639 22.15 -1.39 -24.58
C SER A 639 21.72 -1.23 -23.13
N HIS A 640 21.26 -0.03 -22.76
CA HIS A 640 20.73 0.24 -21.42
C HIS A 640 19.47 -0.61 -21.16
N LEU A 641 18.62 -0.76 -22.19
CA LEU A 641 17.42 -1.62 -22.15
C LEU A 641 17.76 -3.06 -21.79
N TRP A 642 18.80 -3.64 -22.40
CA TRP A 642 19.22 -5.00 -22.08
C TRP A 642 19.77 -5.11 -20.67
N ALA A 643 20.55 -4.11 -20.21
CA ALA A 643 21.05 -4.09 -18.84
C ALA A 643 19.91 -4.08 -17.81
N VAL A 644 18.89 -3.23 -17.99
CA VAL A 644 17.73 -3.18 -17.08
C VAL A 644 16.88 -4.46 -17.15
N ARG A 645 16.61 -5.00 -18.34
CA ARG A 645 15.90 -6.30 -18.49
C ARG A 645 16.58 -7.43 -17.72
N ARG A 646 17.91 -7.58 -17.87
CA ARG A 646 18.67 -8.58 -17.11
C ARG A 646 18.62 -8.33 -15.62
N LEU A 647 18.72 -7.07 -15.20
CA LEU A 647 18.68 -6.70 -13.79
C LEU A 647 17.35 -7.10 -13.15
N LEU A 648 16.23 -6.79 -13.79
CA LEU A 648 14.90 -7.11 -13.29
C LEU A 648 14.63 -8.62 -13.29
N ALA A 649 15.04 -9.34 -14.35
CA ALA A 649 14.97 -10.80 -14.38
C ALA A 649 15.82 -11.44 -13.26
N THR A 650 17.01 -10.89 -13.01
CA THR A 650 17.90 -11.33 -11.93
C THR A 650 17.27 -11.05 -10.56
N ARG A 651 16.74 -9.85 -10.32
CA ARG A 651 16.02 -9.51 -9.09
C ARG A 651 14.90 -10.50 -8.80
N ARG A 652 14.06 -10.80 -9.81
CA ARG A 652 12.95 -11.75 -9.67
C ARG A 652 13.43 -13.14 -9.25
N ARG A 653 14.52 -13.65 -9.84
CA ARG A 653 15.12 -14.95 -9.47
C ARG A 653 15.69 -14.95 -8.05
N LEU A 654 16.22 -13.83 -7.59
CA LEU A 654 16.87 -13.69 -6.29
C LEU A 654 15.92 -13.28 -5.15
N ALA A 655 14.69 -12.86 -5.45
CA ALA A 655 13.73 -12.37 -4.46
C ALA A 655 13.56 -13.32 -3.25
N PRO A 656 13.41 -14.66 -3.41
CA PRO A 656 13.30 -15.57 -2.27
C PRO A 656 14.54 -15.58 -1.36
N GLN A 657 15.74 -15.48 -1.92
CA GLN A 657 16.99 -15.45 -1.15
C GLN A 657 17.18 -14.14 -0.39
N ALA A 658 16.70 -13.05 -0.99
CA ALA A 658 16.78 -11.72 -0.42
C ALA A 658 15.70 -11.48 0.67
N ALA A 659 14.57 -12.20 0.61
CA ALA A 659 13.44 -12.12 1.54
C ALA A 659 13.50 -13.15 2.70
N ALA A 660 14.59 -13.92 2.83
CA ALA A 660 14.74 -14.90 3.91
C ALA A 660 14.61 -14.24 5.31
N ALA A 661 14.01 -14.94 6.27
CA ALA A 661 13.72 -14.40 7.61
C ALA A 661 14.98 -13.81 8.28
N GLY A 662 14.91 -12.55 8.72
CA GLY A 662 16.03 -11.83 9.34
C GLY A 662 17.00 -11.15 8.35
N ALA A 663 16.60 -10.94 7.10
CA ALA A 663 17.40 -10.27 6.07
C ALA A 663 17.41 -8.73 6.22
N ASP A 664 17.99 -8.24 7.32
CA ASP A 664 18.32 -6.81 7.44
C ASP A 664 19.36 -6.40 6.38
N LEU A 665 19.31 -5.13 5.95
CA LEU A 665 20.32 -4.57 5.07
C LEU A 665 21.59 -4.28 5.88
N VAL A 666 22.71 -4.88 5.50
CA VAL A 666 23.98 -4.76 6.22
C VAL A 666 25.08 -4.25 5.29
N THR A 667 25.88 -3.30 5.76
CA THR A 667 27.10 -2.87 5.08
C THR A 667 28.22 -3.87 5.31
N GLU A 668 28.85 -4.34 4.23
CA GLU A 668 29.93 -5.30 4.28
C GLU A 668 31.26 -4.68 3.85
N VAL A 669 32.33 -4.99 4.57
CA VAL A 669 33.68 -4.55 4.23
C VAL A 669 34.32 -5.60 3.33
N LEU A 670 34.53 -5.24 2.06
CA LEU A 670 35.22 -6.12 1.11
C LEU A 670 36.74 -6.15 1.38
N THR A 671 37.32 -7.35 1.30
CA THR A 671 38.78 -7.54 1.39
C THR A 671 39.45 -7.09 0.09
N ARG A 672 40.54 -6.33 0.21
CA ARG A 672 41.34 -5.81 -0.91
C ARG A 672 42.74 -6.39 -0.88
N GLU A 673 43.31 -6.70 -2.03
CA GLU A 673 44.68 -7.24 -2.12
C GLU A 673 45.76 -6.20 -1.78
N ALA A 674 45.49 -4.94 -2.10
CA ALA A 674 46.31 -3.78 -1.77
C ALA A 674 45.40 -2.57 -1.52
N ALA A 675 45.84 -1.63 -0.68
CA ALA A 675 45.17 -0.35 -0.43
C ALA A 675 45.86 0.77 -1.22
N THR A 676 45.91 0.61 -2.54
CA THR A 676 46.61 1.54 -3.46
C THR A 676 45.70 2.60 -4.05
N SER A 677 44.38 2.36 -4.08
CA SER A 677 43.35 3.30 -4.53
C SER A 677 42.57 3.86 -3.35
N THR A 678 42.23 5.14 -3.43
CA THR A 678 41.30 5.77 -2.48
C THR A 678 39.84 5.47 -2.82
N ALA A 679 39.54 4.96 -4.03
CA ALA A 679 38.20 4.57 -4.44
C ALA A 679 37.77 3.29 -3.73
N ALA A 680 36.86 3.42 -2.77
CA ALA A 680 36.26 2.31 -2.06
C ALA A 680 35.02 1.80 -2.81
N ALA A 681 34.96 0.50 -3.08
CA ALA A 681 33.69 -0.12 -3.42
C ALA A 681 32.80 -0.16 -2.18
N VAL A 682 31.50 0.01 -2.42
CA VAL A 682 30.45 -0.13 -1.42
C VAL A 682 29.83 -1.50 -1.61
N ALA A 683 29.70 -2.27 -0.54
CA ALA A 683 29.00 -3.54 -0.55
C ALA A 683 27.87 -3.52 0.48
N LEU A 684 26.66 -3.77 0.00
CA LEU A 684 25.47 -3.94 0.84
C LEU A 684 24.96 -5.36 0.64
N ARG A 685 24.52 -6.01 1.73
CA ARG A 685 23.98 -7.36 1.74
C ARG A 685 22.57 -7.37 2.32
N ARG A 686 21.67 -8.15 1.70
CA ARG A 686 20.34 -8.47 2.23
C ARG A 686 20.07 -9.96 1.99
N GLY A 687 19.97 -10.73 3.07
CA GLY A 687 19.87 -12.19 2.97
C GLY A 687 21.11 -12.79 2.29
N GLY A 688 20.90 -13.65 1.30
CA GLY A 688 21.97 -14.27 0.49
C GLY A 688 22.36 -13.47 -0.77
N VAL A 689 22.06 -12.17 -0.82
CA VAL A 689 22.28 -11.31 -2.01
C VAL A 689 23.08 -10.07 -1.63
N TRP A 690 23.98 -9.65 -2.52
CA TRP A 690 24.79 -8.45 -2.38
C TRP A 690 24.64 -7.52 -3.58
N ALA A 691 24.73 -6.21 -3.33
CA ALA A 691 25.03 -5.21 -4.33
C ALA A 691 26.41 -4.62 -4.04
N VAL A 692 27.32 -4.68 -5.02
CA VAL A 692 28.66 -4.12 -4.91
C VAL A 692 28.83 -3.04 -5.98
N LEU A 693 29.13 -1.81 -5.57
CA LEU A 693 29.13 -0.64 -6.43
C LEU A 693 30.41 0.17 -6.31
N ASN A 694 30.94 0.66 -7.43
CA ASN A 694 31.93 1.72 -7.46
C ASN A 694 31.26 3.04 -7.82
N LEU A 695 30.96 3.89 -6.85
CA LEU A 695 30.30 5.18 -7.09
C LEU A 695 31.29 6.34 -7.37
N HIS A 696 32.60 6.07 -7.39
CA HIS A 696 33.64 7.09 -7.56
C HIS A 696 34.17 7.16 -8.99
N GLY A 697 34.87 8.26 -9.32
CA GLY A 697 35.40 8.51 -10.66
C GLY A 697 36.62 7.68 -11.06
N GLU A 698 37.19 6.92 -10.13
CA GLU A 698 38.41 6.12 -10.33
C GLU A 698 38.12 4.62 -10.17
N PRO A 699 38.87 3.73 -10.84
CA PRO A 699 38.77 2.30 -10.60
C PRO A 699 39.11 1.92 -9.16
N THR A 700 38.47 0.86 -8.65
CA THR A 700 38.79 0.30 -7.33
C THR A 700 40.14 -0.41 -7.34
N ASP A 701 40.64 -0.80 -6.16
CA ASP A 701 41.63 -1.87 -6.05
C ASP A 701 41.03 -3.23 -6.42
N LEU A 702 41.86 -4.28 -6.46
CA LEU A 702 41.39 -5.65 -6.68
C LEU A 702 40.64 -6.15 -5.44
N LEU A 703 39.36 -6.51 -5.61
CA LEU A 703 38.42 -6.86 -4.55
C LEU A 703 38.15 -8.36 -4.54
N HIS A 704 38.10 -8.99 -3.36
CA HIS A 704 37.55 -10.33 -3.21
C HIS A 704 36.02 -10.26 -3.11
N LEU A 705 35.33 -10.96 -4.01
CA LEU A 705 33.87 -11.03 -3.97
C LEU A 705 33.39 -12.04 -2.91
N PRO A 706 32.39 -11.68 -2.07
CA PRO A 706 31.87 -12.57 -1.03
C PRO A 706 31.03 -13.73 -1.59
N ALA A 707 30.51 -13.57 -2.81
CA ALA A 707 29.76 -14.57 -3.55
C ALA A 707 30.03 -14.40 -5.06
N PRO A 708 29.64 -15.35 -5.93
CA PRO A 708 29.72 -15.16 -7.37
C PRO A 708 28.83 -13.99 -7.83
N ALA A 709 29.37 -13.14 -8.72
CA ALA A 709 28.58 -12.12 -9.40
C ALA A 709 27.64 -12.79 -10.42
N VAL A 710 26.36 -12.46 -10.34
CA VAL A 710 25.28 -12.97 -11.19
C VAL A 710 24.69 -11.88 -12.09
N TYR A 711 25.13 -10.64 -11.92
CA TYR A 711 24.85 -9.51 -12.81
C TYR A 711 26.03 -8.54 -12.76
N ASP A 712 26.36 -7.93 -13.90
CA ASP A 712 27.39 -6.90 -14.06
C ASP A 712 26.90 -5.83 -15.04
N THR A 713 26.96 -4.56 -14.66
CA THR A 713 26.57 -3.45 -15.54
C THR A 713 27.41 -3.35 -16.81
N ASP A 714 28.66 -3.81 -16.77
CA ASP A 714 29.64 -3.62 -17.86
C ASP A 714 29.89 -4.91 -18.64
N ASP A 715 29.38 -6.06 -18.19
CA ASP A 715 29.54 -7.35 -18.85
C ASP A 715 28.19 -8.08 -19.00
N PRO A 716 27.60 -8.09 -20.23
CA PRO A 716 26.33 -8.76 -20.47
C PRO A 716 26.39 -10.29 -20.37
N THR A 717 27.58 -10.88 -20.32
CA THR A 717 27.75 -12.34 -20.21
C THR A 717 27.60 -12.86 -18.79
N VAL A 718 27.78 -11.99 -17.78
CA VAL A 718 27.60 -12.34 -16.37
C VAL A 718 26.12 -12.42 -16.03
N THR A 719 25.63 -13.63 -15.78
CA THR A 719 24.22 -13.94 -15.51
C THR A 719 24.11 -14.94 -14.35
N PRO A 720 22.91 -15.19 -13.78
CA PRO A 720 22.76 -16.24 -12.78
C PRO A 720 23.17 -17.64 -13.25
N ASP A 721 23.14 -17.91 -14.56
CA ASP A 721 23.54 -19.20 -15.14
C ASP A 721 25.01 -19.23 -15.59
N CYS A 722 25.65 -18.07 -15.72
CA CYS A 722 27.08 -17.93 -16.01
C CYS A 722 27.71 -16.94 -15.01
N PRO A 723 27.80 -17.32 -13.72
CA PRO A 723 28.28 -16.41 -12.69
C PRO A 723 29.81 -16.22 -12.76
N ARG A 724 30.28 -15.04 -12.35
CA ARG A 724 31.70 -14.72 -12.25
C ARG A 724 32.17 -14.76 -10.80
N SER A 725 33.11 -15.64 -10.48
CA SER A 725 33.73 -15.73 -9.16
C SER A 725 35.17 -15.19 -9.15
N GLY A 726 35.72 -15.01 -7.95
CA GLY A 726 37.11 -14.63 -7.76
C GLY A 726 37.28 -13.14 -7.48
N MET A 727 38.41 -12.59 -7.92
CA MET A 727 38.78 -11.21 -7.65
C MET A 727 38.44 -10.30 -8.84
N VAL A 728 37.96 -9.10 -8.56
CA VAL A 728 37.54 -8.14 -9.59
C VAL A 728 38.03 -6.75 -9.30
N ARG A 729 38.31 -5.98 -10.36
CA ARG A 729 38.52 -4.54 -10.31
C ARG A 729 37.30 -3.88 -10.92
N LEU A 730 36.63 -2.99 -10.20
CA LEU A 730 35.45 -2.30 -10.71
C LEU A 730 35.88 -1.00 -11.40
N ALA A 731 35.42 -0.82 -12.64
CA ALA A 731 35.50 0.45 -13.35
C ALA A 731 34.67 1.53 -12.65
N PRO A 732 34.91 2.83 -12.93
CA PRO A 732 34.06 3.91 -12.44
C PRO A 732 32.57 3.66 -12.77
N GLN A 733 31.70 3.81 -11.78
CA GLN A 733 30.25 3.63 -11.90
C GLN A 733 29.79 2.21 -12.25
N GLN A 734 30.68 1.20 -12.17
CA GLN A 734 30.30 -0.19 -12.36
C GLN A 734 29.61 -0.73 -11.10
N ALA A 735 28.59 -1.56 -11.29
CA ALA A 735 27.88 -2.22 -10.21
C ALA A 735 27.61 -3.70 -10.51
N LEU A 736 27.65 -4.53 -9.47
CA LEU A 736 27.42 -5.97 -9.53
C LEU A 736 26.28 -6.38 -8.60
N LEU A 737 25.48 -7.38 -8.99
CA LEU A 737 24.73 -8.20 -8.04
C LEU A 737 25.43 -9.53 -7.86
N LEU A 738 25.46 -10.02 -6.63
CA LEU A 738 26.05 -11.29 -6.25
C LEU A 738 25.05 -12.08 -5.44
N ALA A 739 25.10 -13.40 -5.54
CA ALA A 739 24.19 -14.27 -4.82
C ALA A 739 24.88 -15.58 -4.41
N GLU A 740 24.48 -16.12 -3.26
CA GLU A 740 24.90 -17.47 -2.89
C GLU A 740 24.36 -18.49 -3.91
N ALA A 741 25.11 -19.58 -4.13
CA ALA A 741 24.59 -20.69 -4.91
C ALA A 741 23.33 -21.25 -4.23
N ALA A 742 22.24 -21.36 -4.98
CA ALA A 742 21.02 -21.98 -4.49
C ALA A 742 21.35 -23.42 -4.03
N ARG A 743 21.11 -23.72 -2.74
CA ARG A 743 21.31 -25.05 -2.18
C ARG A 743 20.20 -26.01 -2.59
#